data_AF-A0A6V7D8S1-F1
#
_entry.id   AF-A0A6V7D8S1-F1
#
_cell.length_a   1.000
_cell.length_b   1.000
_cell.length_c   1.000
_cell.angle_alpha   90.00
_cell.angle_beta   90.00
_cell.angle_gamma   90.00
#
_symmetry.space_group_name_H-M   'P 1'
#
loop_
_entity.id
_entity.type
_entity.pdbx_description
1 polymer ?
#
loop_
_entity_poly.entity_id
_entity_poly.type
_entity_poly.pdbx_seq_one_letter_code
_entity_poly.pdbx_strand_id
1 'polypeptide(L)'
;MTTSPALSTQTAHPSPRRWSSRWDDLAIARKLGIIGVLALVGMVIPVLLYSGKLNESVSISSNELRSYAPLGQMLGLITDLHAAHVDSGTAASTAAQRADRDLQQLLATTARMPGFERSQKELLALQKRHIAGVAADGYAALSEQAFAALDALRDDSQLVYTPYIESYHLVVATLIYSPDATESLTRLDAATDPSQAADSRAMLREQLNQLARNHLRFRHELDKAMGLLEQPDPALATAAKTESARARTALATLGSALEDSDAQADTHWNAALDALGQAMQDLSGVSLQALQRQSERHLVQARNAMWQAIAGLSVLAVLIAALGWYTLSTLTRNVRRAAAVAANIAQGRLDERIVPPGRDETGQLLDNMRQMQDQLQAVLAAQSEMAQRHDAGQIGYRMQAESFPGAYATMVRETNSLVGSHIAVMMQLAHIMSRYAIGDLSQDMDRLPGEKSVLSDTMDTVKANLSAMNSEIKLLAQAAANGDFSVRGDAQRFQYDFRAMVDSLNQLMATADANLTSLSSVLQAIAAGDLTTRMHGDFHGVFARMRDDANATVAQLADIVGRIQHATDAINEAASEIASGNQDLSQRTEQQAANLEETAASMEELTSTVRNNAEHARRANQLVVGAASVASQGGDVVGQVVGTMAGIQAASKKIADIIGVIDGIAFQTNILALNAAVEAARAGEQGRGFAVVASEVRTLAQRSAGAAKEIKQLIDDSVSRVEHGNQLVGQAGRTMQDIVDSVRSVTEIMHEISEASQQQSQGIEQVGQTIAQMDQATQQNAALVEEATAAARSMEEQAQQLRDAVSVFQLQADATPARLGRAA
;
A
#
# COMPACT_ATOMS: atom_id res chain seq x y z
N MET A 1 -54.31 -96.80 -49.65
CA MET A 1 -54.45 -97.35 -48.28
C MET A 1 -53.57 -96.51 -47.37
N THR A 2 -54.05 -95.36 -46.90
CA THR A 2 -54.81 -95.13 -45.64
C THR A 2 -53.90 -95.25 -44.41
N THR A 3 -53.61 -94.23 -43.59
CA THR A 3 -53.94 -92.79 -43.55
C THR A 3 -52.93 -92.13 -42.59
N SER A 4 -52.32 -91.03 -43.03
CA SER A 4 -51.57 -89.97 -42.29
C SER A 4 -52.37 -89.38 -41.10
N PRO A 5 -51.88 -88.35 -40.34
CA PRO A 5 -50.70 -87.48 -40.49
C PRO A 5 -49.97 -87.23 -39.13
N ALA A 6 -49.00 -86.34 -38.89
CA ALA A 6 -48.32 -85.31 -39.65
C ALA A 6 -46.98 -85.03 -38.93
N LEU A 7 -45.87 -84.99 -39.67
CA LEU A 7 -44.65 -84.28 -39.28
C LEU A 7 -44.83 -82.82 -39.72
N SER A 8 -44.79 -81.86 -38.80
CA SER A 8 -44.62 -80.46 -39.11
C SER A 8 -43.17 -80.06 -38.87
N THR A 9 -42.48 -79.84 -39.99
CA THR A 9 -41.17 -79.24 -40.17
C THR A 9 -41.06 -77.88 -39.46
N GLN A 10 -40.08 -77.74 -38.56
CA GLN A 10 -39.65 -76.44 -38.06
C GLN A 10 -38.35 -76.03 -38.75
N THR A 11 -38.43 -74.89 -39.41
CA THR A 11 -37.45 -74.17 -40.22
C THR A 11 -36.22 -73.78 -39.40
N ALA A 12 -35.03 -74.04 -39.96
CA ALA A 12 -33.77 -73.54 -39.44
C ALA A 12 -33.66 -72.01 -39.61
N HIS A 13 -33.50 -71.30 -38.49
CA HIS A 13 -32.96 -69.93 -38.46
C HIS A 13 -31.51 -69.99 -37.95
N PRO A 14 -30.55 -69.28 -38.57
CA PRO A 14 -29.19 -69.19 -38.07
C PRO A 14 -29.11 -68.28 -36.84
N SER A 15 -28.42 -68.73 -35.80
CA SER A 15 -28.07 -67.95 -34.61
C SER A 15 -26.99 -66.90 -34.94
N PRO A 16 -27.08 -65.66 -34.41
CA PRO A 16 -26.01 -64.69 -34.55
C PRO A 16 -24.82 -65.13 -33.69
N ARG A 17 -23.64 -65.29 -34.31
CA ARG A 17 -22.37 -65.56 -33.64
C ARG A 17 -22.12 -64.51 -32.55
N ARG A 18 -22.26 -64.91 -31.28
CA ARG A 18 -21.79 -64.16 -30.10
C ARG A 18 -20.29 -64.33 -29.95
N TRP A 19 -19.60 -63.21 -29.86
CA TRP A 19 -18.16 -63.06 -29.64
C TRP A 19 -17.78 -63.33 -28.17
N SER A 20 -18.18 -64.47 -27.59
CA SER A 20 -17.95 -64.77 -26.16
C SER A 20 -17.34 -66.15 -25.83
N SER A 21 -17.07 -67.02 -26.81
CA SER A 21 -16.60 -68.39 -26.54
C SER A 21 -15.13 -68.52 -26.09
N ARG A 22 -14.37 -67.43 -25.97
CA ARG A 22 -12.94 -67.52 -25.62
C ARG A 22 -12.65 -67.50 -24.12
N TRP A 23 -13.65 -67.26 -23.28
CA TRP A 23 -13.47 -67.17 -21.82
C TRP A 23 -13.78 -68.47 -21.06
N ASP A 24 -14.61 -69.38 -21.59
CA ASP A 24 -15.06 -70.57 -20.84
C ASP A 24 -14.15 -71.79 -20.91
N ASP A 25 -13.47 -72.01 -22.05
CA ASP A 25 -12.57 -73.16 -22.29
C ASP A 25 -11.18 -73.07 -21.62
N LEU A 26 -10.95 -72.04 -20.80
CA LEU A 26 -9.69 -71.85 -20.09
C LEU A 26 -9.69 -72.66 -18.80
N ALA A 27 -8.67 -73.50 -18.60
CA ALA A 27 -8.41 -74.12 -17.30
C ALA A 27 -8.43 -73.06 -16.19
N ILE A 28 -9.00 -73.37 -15.03
CA ILE A 28 -9.27 -72.40 -13.93
C ILE A 28 -8.06 -71.51 -13.60
N ALA A 29 -6.84 -72.05 -13.68
CA ALA A 29 -5.60 -71.31 -13.47
C ALA A 29 -5.38 -70.14 -14.46
N ARG A 30 -5.86 -70.22 -15.70
CA ARG A 30 -5.63 -69.24 -16.78
C ARG A 30 -6.61 -68.06 -16.73
N LYS A 31 -7.80 -68.23 -16.13
CA LYS A 31 -8.80 -67.16 -15.96
C LYS A 31 -8.40 -66.14 -14.90
N LEU A 32 -7.68 -66.56 -13.86
CA LEU A 32 -7.26 -65.70 -12.75
C LEU A 32 -6.12 -64.72 -13.12
N GLY A 33 -5.32 -65.01 -14.15
CA GLY A 33 -4.19 -64.14 -14.55
C GLY A 33 -4.58 -62.84 -15.29
N ILE A 34 -5.72 -62.81 -15.99
CA ILE A 34 -6.14 -61.65 -16.80
C ILE A 34 -6.71 -60.52 -15.92
N ILE A 35 -7.36 -60.86 -14.81
CA ILE A 35 -7.94 -59.90 -13.86
C ILE A 35 -6.85 -59.08 -13.13
N GLY A 36 -5.67 -59.67 -12.91
CA GLY A 36 -4.54 -58.98 -12.29
C GLY A 36 -3.92 -57.86 -13.14
N VAL A 37 -4.00 -57.94 -14.48
CA VAL A 37 -3.40 -56.95 -15.39
C VAL A 37 -4.25 -55.67 -15.49
N LEU A 38 -5.58 -55.78 -15.43
CA LEU A 38 -6.49 -54.64 -15.53
C LEU A 38 -6.47 -53.73 -14.29
N ALA A 39 -6.21 -54.28 -13.11
CA ALA A 39 -6.09 -53.51 -11.87
C ALA A 39 -4.85 -52.58 -11.86
N LEU A 40 -3.80 -52.93 -12.61
CA LEU A 40 -2.51 -52.23 -12.61
C LEU A 40 -2.52 -50.96 -13.49
N VAL A 41 -3.40 -50.91 -14.50
CA VAL A 41 -3.55 -49.76 -15.41
C VAL A 41 -4.32 -48.60 -14.76
N GLY A 42 -5.25 -48.87 -13.84
CA GLY A 42 -6.06 -47.85 -13.15
C GLY A 42 -5.29 -46.94 -12.18
N MET A 43 -4.08 -47.35 -11.74
CA MET A 43 -3.23 -46.56 -10.83
C MET A 43 -2.36 -45.51 -11.52
N VAL A 44 -2.16 -45.60 -12.84
CA VAL A 44 -1.19 -44.76 -13.56
C VAL A 44 -1.68 -43.31 -13.76
N ILE A 45 -3.00 -43.09 -13.79
CA ILE A 45 -3.61 -41.81 -14.16
C ILE A 45 -3.48 -40.73 -13.05
N PRO A 46 -3.75 -41.00 -11.76
CA PRO A 46 -3.59 -40.01 -10.69
C PRO A 46 -2.13 -39.58 -10.45
N VAL A 47 -1.17 -40.49 -10.68
CA VAL A 47 0.27 -40.23 -10.53
C VAL A 47 0.76 -39.18 -11.53
N LEU A 48 0.27 -39.23 -12.78
CA LEU A 48 0.66 -38.30 -13.84
C LEU A 48 0.08 -36.88 -13.64
N LEU A 49 -1.13 -36.76 -13.07
CA LEU A 49 -1.74 -35.44 -12.81
C LEU A 49 -1.11 -34.74 -11.59
N TYR A 50 -0.73 -35.49 -10.55
CA TYR A 50 -0.13 -34.90 -9.35
C TYR A 50 1.35 -34.52 -9.55
N SER A 51 2.09 -35.23 -10.42
CA SER A 51 3.50 -34.90 -10.71
C SER A 51 3.66 -33.58 -11.47
N GLY A 52 2.66 -33.16 -12.26
CA GLY A 52 2.70 -31.90 -13.01
C GLY A 52 2.75 -30.66 -12.12
N LYS A 53 1.88 -30.59 -11.10
CA LYS A 53 1.85 -29.46 -10.15
C LYS A 53 3.10 -29.38 -9.26
N LEU A 54 3.63 -30.53 -8.84
CA LEU A 54 4.87 -30.58 -8.05
C LEU A 54 6.10 -30.14 -8.85
N ASN A 55 6.11 -30.40 -10.16
CA ASN A 55 7.20 -29.97 -11.05
C ASN A 55 7.21 -28.45 -11.28
N GLU A 56 6.02 -27.83 -11.31
CA GLU A 56 5.86 -26.38 -11.44
C GLU A 56 6.44 -25.62 -10.24
N SER A 57 6.10 -26.03 -9.01
CA SER A 57 6.65 -25.43 -7.78
C SER A 57 8.17 -25.57 -7.67
N VAL A 58 8.73 -26.70 -8.14
CA VAL A 58 10.19 -26.90 -8.17
C VAL A 58 10.86 -25.99 -9.21
N SER A 59 10.20 -25.73 -10.34
CA SER A 59 10.73 -24.84 -11.39
C SER A 59 10.77 -23.37 -10.94
N ILE A 60 9.75 -22.90 -10.22
CA ILE A 60 9.65 -21.53 -9.69
C ILE A 60 10.77 -21.30 -8.66
N SER A 61 10.85 -22.13 -7.62
CA SER A 61 11.90 -21.99 -6.60
C SER A 61 13.32 -22.19 -7.17
N SER A 62 13.49 -23.01 -8.22
CA SER A 62 14.80 -23.12 -8.90
C SER A 62 15.17 -21.86 -9.69
N ASN A 63 14.21 -21.14 -10.25
CA ASN A 63 14.47 -19.89 -10.97
C ASN A 63 14.77 -18.75 -9.99
N GLU A 64 14.06 -18.68 -8.86
CA GLU A 64 14.34 -17.75 -7.76
C GLU A 64 15.78 -17.90 -7.26
N LEU A 65 16.22 -19.14 -6.94
CA LEU A 65 17.58 -19.41 -6.45
C LEU A 65 18.68 -18.94 -7.39
N ARG A 66 18.50 -19.12 -8.70
CA ARG A 66 19.50 -18.74 -9.70
C ARG A 66 19.61 -17.22 -9.83
N SER A 67 18.58 -16.49 -9.43
CA SER A 67 18.48 -15.03 -9.57
C SER A 67 19.14 -14.26 -8.42
N TYR A 68 19.32 -14.87 -7.23
CA TYR A 68 19.91 -14.19 -6.07
C TYR A 68 21.39 -13.83 -6.24
N ALA A 69 22.19 -14.70 -6.86
CA ALA A 69 23.63 -14.44 -7.02
C ALA A 69 23.90 -13.22 -7.93
N PRO A 70 23.25 -13.08 -9.11
CA PRO A 70 23.32 -11.85 -9.90
C PRO A 70 22.80 -10.62 -9.15
N LEU A 71 21.68 -10.72 -8.41
CA LEU A 71 21.15 -9.59 -7.65
C LEU A 71 22.10 -9.11 -6.55
N GLY A 72 22.73 -10.04 -5.82
CA GLY A 72 23.75 -9.71 -4.83
C GLY A 72 25.01 -9.09 -5.43
N GLN A 73 25.47 -9.61 -6.58
CA GLN A 73 26.58 -9.01 -7.32
C GLN A 73 26.24 -7.59 -7.80
N MET A 74 25.00 -7.34 -8.22
CA MET A 74 24.57 -6.02 -8.67
C MET A 74 24.51 -5.01 -7.52
N LEU A 75 24.00 -5.41 -6.36
CA LEU A 75 24.00 -4.58 -5.16
C LEU A 75 25.44 -4.22 -4.74
N GLY A 76 26.35 -5.21 -4.76
CA GLY A 76 27.78 -4.97 -4.52
C GLY A 76 28.41 -4.04 -5.54
N LEU A 77 28.09 -4.21 -6.83
CA LEU A 77 28.56 -3.34 -7.91
C LEU A 77 28.12 -1.88 -7.70
N ILE A 78 26.86 -1.63 -7.31
CA ILE A 78 26.38 -0.27 -7.02
C ILE A 78 27.19 0.35 -5.89
N THR A 79 27.49 -0.42 -4.83
CA THR A 79 28.33 0.06 -3.73
C THR A 79 29.76 0.34 -4.16
N ASP A 80 30.37 -0.53 -4.97
CA ASP A 80 31.75 -0.33 -5.44
C ASP A 80 31.87 0.81 -6.47
N LEU A 81 30.83 1.03 -7.30
CA LEU A 81 30.73 2.22 -8.16
C LEU A 81 30.63 3.51 -7.34
N HIS A 82 29.93 3.46 -6.21
CA HIS A 82 29.80 4.58 -5.28
C HIS A 82 31.10 4.87 -4.54
N ALA A 83 31.73 3.86 -3.94
CA ALA A 83 33.02 3.99 -3.27
C ALA A 83 34.12 4.48 -4.24
N ALA A 84 34.09 4.05 -5.50
CA ALA A 84 35.00 4.53 -6.54
C ALA A 84 34.86 6.04 -6.85
N HIS A 85 33.68 6.61 -6.59
CA HIS A 85 33.39 8.02 -6.83
C HIS A 85 33.68 8.90 -5.61
N VAL A 86 33.37 8.40 -4.42
CA VAL A 86 33.42 9.14 -3.14
C VAL A 86 34.79 9.09 -2.50
N ASP A 87 35.43 7.91 -2.51
CA ASP A 87 36.72 7.73 -1.86
C ASP A 87 37.81 8.49 -2.62
N SER A 88 38.96 8.67 -1.97
CA SER A 88 40.15 9.26 -2.59
C SER A 88 41.36 8.32 -2.53
N GLY A 89 42.31 8.54 -3.45
CA GLY A 89 43.57 7.80 -3.48
C GLY A 89 43.41 6.31 -3.82
N THR A 90 44.06 5.45 -3.03
CA THR A 90 44.14 4.00 -3.30
C THR A 90 42.81 3.28 -3.09
N ALA A 91 41.97 3.74 -2.15
CA ALA A 91 40.65 3.16 -1.87
C ALA A 91 39.72 3.29 -3.08
N ALA A 92 39.61 4.49 -3.66
CA ALA A 92 38.84 4.76 -4.87
C ALA A 92 39.28 3.90 -6.06
N SER A 93 40.59 3.80 -6.28
CA SER A 93 41.14 2.98 -7.37
C SER A 93 40.87 1.49 -7.18
N THR A 94 40.83 1.01 -5.93
CA THR A 94 40.54 -0.38 -5.59
C THR A 94 39.04 -0.69 -5.76
N ALA A 95 38.17 0.24 -5.36
CA ALA A 95 36.73 0.14 -5.59
C ALA A 95 36.39 0.13 -7.08
N ALA A 96 37.01 1.01 -7.88
CA ALA A 96 36.83 1.04 -9.34
C ALA A 96 37.23 -0.29 -10.01
N GLN A 97 38.34 -0.89 -9.57
CA GLN A 97 38.77 -2.21 -10.07
C GLN A 97 37.83 -3.36 -9.67
N ARG A 98 37.22 -3.29 -8.49
CA ARG A 98 36.20 -4.26 -8.07
C ARG A 98 34.92 -4.09 -8.88
N ALA A 99 34.47 -2.86 -9.08
CA ALA A 99 33.31 -2.55 -9.91
C ALA A 99 33.45 -3.08 -11.35
N ASP A 100 34.61 -2.88 -12.00
CA ASP A 100 34.83 -3.39 -13.37
C ASP A 100 34.80 -4.93 -13.41
N ARG A 101 35.40 -5.59 -12.40
CA ARG A 101 35.37 -7.05 -12.28
C ARG A 101 33.95 -7.57 -12.08
N ASP A 102 33.20 -6.97 -11.18
CA ASP A 102 31.86 -7.40 -10.81
C ASP A 102 30.87 -7.18 -11.97
N LEU A 103 31.02 -6.08 -12.71
CA LEU A 103 30.23 -5.82 -13.92
C LEU A 103 30.53 -6.85 -15.03
N GLN A 104 31.80 -7.19 -15.26
CA GLN A 104 32.16 -8.24 -16.23
C GLN A 104 31.62 -9.61 -15.81
N GLN A 105 31.68 -9.92 -14.52
CA GLN A 105 31.14 -11.17 -13.99
C GLN A 105 29.62 -11.24 -14.13
N LEU A 106 28.91 -10.14 -13.85
CA LEU A 106 27.47 -10.01 -14.06
C LEU A 106 27.04 -10.20 -15.51
N LEU A 107 27.77 -9.59 -16.45
CA LEU A 107 27.53 -9.78 -17.88
C LEU A 107 27.73 -11.24 -18.31
N ALA A 108 28.74 -11.92 -17.76
CA ALA A 108 29.02 -13.32 -18.08
C ALA A 108 28.00 -14.30 -17.48
N THR A 109 27.50 -14.02 -16.26
CA THR A 109 26.50 -14.86 -15.58
C THR A 109 25.12 -14.70 -16.21
N THR A 110 24.65 -13.47 -16.39
CA THR A 110 23.33 -13.17 -16.96
C THR A 110 23.18 -13.64 -18.41
N ALA A 111 24.25 -13.59 -19.21
CA ALA A 111 24.24 -14.10 -20.59
C ALA A 111 23.92 -15.61 -20.70
N ARG A 112 24.10 -16.37 -19.61
CA ARG A 112 23.83 -17.82 -19.57
C ARG A 112 22.50 -18.17 -18.91
N MET A 113 21.73 -17.16 -18.49
CA MET A 113 20.46 -17.32 -17.81
C MET A 113 19.30 -17.07 -18.78
N PRO A 114 18.47 -18.09 -19.10
CA PRO A 114 17.28 -17.88 -19.92
C PRO A 114 16.29 -16.93 -19.25
N GLY A 115 15.74 -15.96 -19.98
CA GLY A 115 14.78 -14.99 -19.44
C GLY A 115 15.40 -13.69 -18.87
N PHE A 116 16.72 -13.53 -18.94
CA PHE A 116 17.47 -12.36 -18.44
C PHE A 116 17.91 -11.40 -19.56
N GLU A 117 17.23 -11.42 -20.72
CA GLU A 117 17.63 -10.65 -21.90
C GLU A 117 17.54 -9.13 -21.67
N ARG A 118 16.59 -8.68 -20.83
CA ARG A 118 16.44 -7.26 -20.48
C ARG A 118 17.56 -6.82 -19.53
N SER A 119 17.85 -7.63 -18.51
CA SER A 119 18.98 -7.44 -17.58
C SER A 119 20.29 -7.32 -18.32
N GLN A 120 20.52 -8.22 -19.29
CA GLN A 120 21.73 -8.21 -20.10
C GLN A 120 21.85 -6.91 -20.92
N LYS A 121 20.75 -6.40 -21.47
CA LYS A 121 20.73 -5.14 -22.22
C LYS A 121 21.10 -3.95 -21.34
N GLU A 122 20.53 -3.85 -20.14
CA GLU A 122 20.81 -2.74 -19.22
C GLU A 122 22.22 -2.82 -18.62
N LEU A 123 22.75 -4.01 -18.33
CA LEU A 123 24.14 -4.20 -17.92
C LEU A 123 25.14 -3.81 -19.02
N LEU A 124 24.83 -4.07 -20.29
CA LEU A 124 25.64 -3.59 -21.42
C LEU A 124 25.58 -2.07 -21.58
N ALA A 125 24.45 -1.44 -21.28
CA ALA A 125 24.32 0.02 -21.27
C ALA A 125 25.12 0.62 -20.11
N LEU A 126 25.08 0.01 -18.92
CA LEU A 126 25.91 0.38 -17.77
C LEU A 126 27.40 0.26 -18.10
N GLN A 127 27.84 -0.83 -18.73
CA GLN A 127 29.22 -1.02 -19.14
C GLN A 127 29.68 0.04 -20.14
N LYS A 128 28.86 0.38 -21.15
CA LYS A 128 29.18 1.46 -22.10
C LYS A 128 29.37 2.79 -21.38
N ARG A 129 28.50 3.10 -20.41
CA ARG A 129 28.56 4.36 -19.66
C ARG A 129 29.73 4.39 -18.68
N HIS A 130 30.04 3.27 -18.03
CA HIS A 130 31.21 3.12 -17.17
C HIS A 130 32.53 3.30 -17.95
N ILE A 131 32.63 2.72 -19.15
CA ILE A 131 33.81 2.83 -20.03
C ILE A 131 33.97 4.23 -20.63
N ALA A 132 32.87 4.92 -20.96
CA ALA A 132 32.91 6.29 -21.49
C ALA A 132 33.51 7.31 -20.50
N GLY A 133 33.61 6.95 -19.22
CA GLY A 133 34.18 7.78 -18.16
C GLY A 133 33.22 8.87 -17.64
N VAL A 134 33.40 9.28 -16.39
CA VAL A 134 32.58 10.29 -15.68
C VAL A 134 32.66 11.70 -16.32
N ALA A 135 33.55 11.90 -17.29
CA ALA A 135 33.85 13.21 -17.89
C ALA A 135 32.78 13.74 -18.89
N ALA A 136 31.78 12.95 -19.29
CA ALA A 136 30.75 13.39 -20.25
C ALA A 136 29.39 13.74 -19.62
N ASP A 137 28.90 12.95 -18.65
CA ASP A 137 27.52 13.07 -18.10
C ASP A 137 27.45 13.16 -16.55
N GLY A 138 28.57 13.01 -15.83
CA GLY A 138 28.59 12.99 -14.35
C GLY A 138 28.15 11.66 -13.71
N TYR A 139 28.49 11.46 -12.43
CA TYR A 139 28.21 10.23 -11.67
C TYR A 139 26.71 9.94 -11.49
N ALA A 140 25.87 10.97 -11.47
CA ALA A 140 24.41 10.81 -11.40
C ALA A 140 23.85 9.94 -12.54
N ALA A 141 24.36 10.12 -13.75
CA ALA A 141 23.92 9.38 -14.93
C ALA A 141 24.42 7.92 -14.92
N LEU A 142 25.59 7.67 -14.32
CA LEU A 142 26.12 6.32 -14.10
C LEU A 142 25.29 5.58 -13.04
N SER A 143 24.95 6.27 -11.94
CA SER A 143 24.10 5.76 -10.86
C SER A 143 22.71 5.41 -11.38
N GLU A 144 22.06 6.29 -12.14
CA GLU A 144 20.75 6.06 -12.76
C GLU A 144 20.75 4.79 -13.64
N GLN A 145 21.80 4.63 -14.46
CA GLN A 145 21.95 3.44 -15.31
C GLN A 145 22.21 2.16 -14.49
N ALA A 146 22.88 2.27 -13.34
CA ALA A 146 23.10 1.13 -12.44
C ALA A 146 21.79 0.72 -11.77
N PHE A 147 20.95 1.65 -11.30
CA PHE A 147 19.63 1.32 -10.77
C PHE A 147 18.69 0.77 -11.85
N ALA A 148 18.75 1.25 -13.09
CA ALA A 148 18.00 0.67 -14.22
C ALA A 148 18.39 -0.79 -14.51
N ALA A 149 19.68 -1.13 -14.39
CA ALA A 149 20.16 -2.51 -14.50
C ALA A 149 19.72 -3.39 -13.32
N LEU A 150 19.64 -2.84 -12.11
CA LEU A 150 19.09 -3.54 -10.94
C LEU A 150 17.58 -3.80 -11.09
N ASP A 151 16.83 -2.83 -11.60
CA ASP A 151 15.40 -2.99 -11.89
C ASP A 151 15.14 -4.06 -12.96
N ALA A 152 15.95 -4.08 -14.02
CA ALA A 152 15.86 -5.13 -15.03
C ALA A 152 16.17 -6.52 -14.46
N LEU A 153 17.20 -6.64 -13.61
CA LEU A 153 17.53 -7.87 -12.89
C LEU A 153 16.40 -8.32 -11.96
N ARG A 154 15.74 -7.38 -11.28
CA ARG A 154 14.57 -7.65 -10.44
C ARG A 154 13.39 -8.14 -11.27
N ASP A 155 13.08 -7.49 -12.38
CA ASP A 155 11.94 -7.84 -13.23
C ASP A 155 12.13 -9.23 -13.88
N ASP A 156 13.32 -9.49 -14.44
CA ASP A 156 13.64 -10.76 -15.09
C ASP A 156 13.70 -11.94 -14.09
N SER A 157 14.01 -11.66 -12.81
CA SER A 157 14.05 -12.68 -11.76
C SER A 157 12.69 -13.24 -11.34
N GLN A 158 11.59 -12.55 -11.69
CA GLN A 158 10.21 -12.86 -11.26
C GLN A 158 10.01 -12.97 -9.73
N LEU A 159 10.98 -12.53 -8.92
CA LEU A 159 10.95 -12.61 -7.45
C LEU A 159 9.80 -11.82 -6.80
N VAL A 160 9.22 -10.86 -7.52
CA VAL A 160 8.07 -10.07 -7.07
C VAL A 160 6.79 -10.93 -6.97
N TYR A 161 6.73 -12.07 -7.66
CA TYR A 161 5.55 -12.95 -7.70
C TYR A 161 5.62 -14.13 -6.71
N THR A 162 6.53 -14.09 -5.73
CA THR A 162 6.65 -15.17 -4.74
C THR A 162 5.31 -15.34 -3.97
N PRO A 163 4.75 -16.56 -3.90
CA PRO A 163 3.48 -16.81 -3.21
C PRO A 163 3.62 -16.87 -1.68
N TYR A 164 4.83 -16.67 -1.15
CA TYR A 164 5.17 -16.83 0.25
C TYR A 164 5.27 -15.47 0.94
N ILE A 165 4.49 -15.26 2.00
CA ILE A 165 4.36 -13.97 2.69
C ILE A 165 5.71 -13.51 3.27
N GLU A 166 6.54 -14.41 3.78
CA GLU A 166 7.83 -14.02 4.36
C GLU A 166 8.88 -13.71 3.28
N SER A 167 8.80 -14.40 2.14
CA SER A 167 9.65 -14.12 0.98
C SER A 167 9.31 -12.75 0.37
N TYR A 168 8.03 -12.37 0.35
CA TYR A 168 7.60 -11.03 -0.09
C TYR A 168 8.28 -9.92 0.73
N HIS A 169 8.23 -9.99 2.06
CA HIS A 169 8.83 -8.97 2.92
C HIS A 169 10.36 -8.90 2.79
N LEU A 170 11.03 -10.03 2.60
CA LEU A 170 12.47 -10.06 2.30
C LEU A 170 12.80 -9.47 0.93
N VAL A 171 12.02 -9.79 -0.13
CA VAL A 171 12.18 -9.19 -1.47
C VAL A 171 12.00 -7.68 -1.41
N VAL A 172 10.96 -7.18 -0.73
CA VAL A 172 10.70 -5.74 -0.61
C VAL A 172 11.81 -5.04 0.17
N ALA A 173 12.28 -5.61 1.28
CA ALA A 173 13.42 -5.05 2.02
C ALA A 173 14.67 -5.01 1.14
N THR A 174 15.07 -6.13 0.53
CA THR A 174 16.35 -6.26 -0.18
C THR A 174 16.38 -5.58 -1.54
N LEU A 175 15.28 -5.62 -2.32
CA LEU A 175 15.26 -5.22 -3.73
C LEU A 175 14.53 -3.90 -4.00
N ILE A 176 13.94 -3.28 -2.98
CA ILE A 176 13.24 -1.99 -3.10
C ILE A 176 13.81 -1.01 -2.07
N TYR A 177 13.63 -1.27 -0.78
CA TYR A 177 13.98 -0.27 0.23
C TYR A 177 15.48 -0.17 0.53
N SER A 178 16.26 -1.24 0.37
CA SER A 178 17.73 -1.16 0.47
C SER A 178 18.32 -0.27 -0.63
N PRO A 179 18.00 -0.48 -1.92
CA PRO A 179 18.38 0.43 -3.00
C PRO A 179 17.98 1.89 -2.76
N ASP A 180 16.73 2.17 -2.35
CA ASP A 180 16.25 3.53 -2.06
C ASP A 180 17.06 4.22 -0.95
N ALA A 181 17.41 3.46 0.09
CA ALA A 181 18.23 3.95 1.20
C ALA A 181 19.68 4.21 0.74
N THR A 182 20.26 3.31 -0.06
CA THR A 182 21.59 3.49 -0.65
C THR A 182 21.63 4.70 -1.59
N GLU A 183 20.61 4.90 -2.43
CA GLU A 183 20.52 6.06 -3.31
C GLU A 183 20.43 7.37 -2.51
N SER A 184 19.63 7.38 -1.43
CA SER A 184 19.50 8.54 -0.56
C SER A 184 20.80 8.86 0.18
N LEU A 185 21.57 7.82 0.56
CA LEU A 185 22.90 7.96 1.14
C LEU A 185 23.86 8.57 0.13
N THR A 186 23.87 8.05 -1.10
CA THR A 186 24.69 8.56 -2.20
C THR A 186 24.37 10.01 -2.54
N ARG A 187 23.10 10.44 -2.50
CA ARG A 187 22.72 11.84 -2.70
C ARG A 187 23.17 12.74 -1.54
N LEU A 188 23.09 12.25 -0.31
CA LEU A 188 23.51 12.99 0.88
C LEU A 188 25.03 13.20 0.90
N ASP A 189 25.77 12.17 0.52
CA ASP A 189 27.23 12.18 0.43
C ASP A 189 27.75 13.07 -0.72
N ALA A 190 27.03 13.08 -1.86
CA ALA A 190 27.34 13.97 -2.97
C ALA A 190 27.07 15.47 -2.71
N ALA A 191 26.34 15.83 -1.64
CA ALA A 191 25.90 17.21 -1.38
C ALA A 191 26.97 18.14 -0.76
N THR A 192 28.19 17.64 -0.50
CA THR A 192 29.38 18.38 0.01
C THR A 192 29.35 18.79 1.50
N ASP A 193 30.54 18.83 2.09
CA ASP A 193 30.95 18.98 3.50
C ASP A 193 30.15 20.00 4.37
N PRO A 194 29.65 19.63 5.57
CA PRO A 194 28.86 20.51 6.45
C PRO A 194 29.53 21.84 6.81
N SER A 195 30.87 21.91 6.87
CA SER A 195 31.62 23.14 7.15
C SER A 195 31.58 24.20 6.04
N GLN A 196 31.28 23.80 4.79
CA GLN A 196 31.14 24.71 3.66
C GLN A 196 29.66 25.02 3.33
N ALA A 197 28.73 24.38 4.05
CA ALA A 197 27.31 24.35 3.74
C ALA A 197 26.45 25.26 4.65
N ALA A 198 26.97 26.38 5.16
CA ALA A 198 26.22 27.27 6.07
C ALA A 198 24.81 27.64 5.53
N ASP A 199 24.71 27.92 4.23
CA ASP A 199 23.46 28.22 3.54
C ASP A 199 22.66 26.97 3.11
N SER A 200 23.26 25.77 3.13
CA SER A 200 22.70 24.50 2.68
C SER A 200 22.35 23.50 3.79
N ARG A 201 22.55 23.84 5.07
CA ARG A 201 22.22 23.00 6.24
C ARG A 201 20.75 22.55 6.26
N ALA A 202 19.82 23.41 5.84
CA ALA A 202 18.40 23.06 5.77
C ALA A 202 18.13 21.95 4.72
N MET A 203 18.83 22.02 3.58
CA MET A 203 18.75 21.01 2.52
C MET A 203 19.38 19.69 2.97
N LEU A 204 20.57 19.72 3.58
CA LEU A 204 21.23 18.54 4.13
C LEU A 204 20.39 17.88 5.24
N ARG A 205 19.70 18.69 6.06
CA ARG A 205 18.78 18.18 7.08
C ARG A 205 17.60 17.44 6.45
N GLU A 206 17.04 17.97 5.36
CA GLU A 206 15.95 17.29 4.66
C GLU A 206 16.41 16.00 3.97
N GLN A 207 17.60 16.01 3.35
CA GLN A 207 18.18 14.81 2.74
C GLN A 207 18.51 13.74 3.79
N LEU A 208 19.05 14.12 4.95
CA LEU A 208 19.28 13.21 6.07
C LEU A 208 17.97 12.65 6.63
N ASN A 209 16.91 13.47 6.74
CA ASN A 209 15.58 13.00 7.11
C ASN A 209 15.01 12.01 6.09
N GLN A 210 15.21 12.27 4.79
CA GLN A 210 14.79 11.36 3.72
C GLN A 210 15.52 10.02 3.80
N LEU A 211 16.85 10.04 3.99
CA LEU A 211 17.66 8.85 4.22
C LEU A 211 17.18 8.07 5.46
N ALA A 212 16.93 8.76 6.58
CA ALA A 212 16.44 8.14 7.80
C ALA A 212 15.06 7.48 7.59
N ARG A 213 14.15 8.12 6.85
CA ARG A 213 12.83 7.55 6.48
C ARG A 213 12.98 6.29 5.62
N ASN A 214 13.85 6.33 4.60
CA ASN A 214 14.09 5.18 3.72
C ASN A 214 14.74 4.02 4.48
N HIS A 215 15.71 4.30 5.35
CA HIS A 215 16.30 3.30 6.23
C HIS A 215 15.28 2.69 7.22
N LEU A 216 14.36 3.49 7.75
CA LEU A 216 13.30 2.99 8.63
C LEU A 216 12.33 2.04 7.91
N ARG A 217 11.96 2.34 6.65
CA ARG A 217 11.13 1.44 5.81
C ARG A 217 11.85 0.13 5.55
N PHE A 218 13.11 0.20 5.14
CA PHE A 218 13.96 -0.98 4.95
C PHE A 218 13.99 -1.86 6.22
N ARG A 219 14.27 -1.24 7.38
CA ARG A 219 14.33 -1.95 8.66
C ARG A 219 12.99 -2.57 9.04
N HIS A 220 11.89 -1.84 8.85
CA HIS A 220 10.56 -2.32 9.19
C HIS A 220 10.22 -3.60 8.42
N GLU A 221 10.44 -3.61 7.11
CA GLU A 221 10.21 -4.79 6.28
C GLU A 221 11.15 -5.94 6.66
N LEU A 222 12.44 -5.65 6.91
CA LEU A 222 13.39 -6.67 7.33
C LEU A 222 13.01 -7.31 8.68
N ASP A 223 12.65 -6.49 9.68
CA ASP A 223 12.21 -6.98 11.00
C ASP A 223 10.93 -7.82 10.89
N LYS A 224 9.98 -7.39 10.05
CA LYS A 224 8.75 -8.13 9.79
C LYS A 224 9.03 -9.47 9.13
N ALA A 225 9.89 -9.49 8.11
CA ALA A 225 10.26 -10.71 7.42
C ALA A 225 10.96 -11.68 8.37
N MET A 226 11.94 -11.20 9.14
CA MET A 226 12.65 -11.99 10.15
C MET A 226 11.74 -12.56 11.23
N GLY A 227 10.65 -11.85 11.58
CA GLY A 227 9.65 -12.32 12.55
C GLY A 227 8.67 -13.35 12.00
N LEU A 228 8.48 -13.41 10.68
CA LEU A 228 7.57 -14.36 10.03
C LEU A 228 8.26 -15.66 9.61
N LEU A 229 9.59 -15.68 9.47
CA LEU A 229 10.36 -16.87 9.09
C LEU A 229 9.97 -18.10 9.92
N GLU A 230 9.51 -19.18 9.26
CA GLU A 230 9.14 -20.44 9.93
C GLU A 230 10.30 -21.06 10.73
N GLN A 231 11.54 -20.84 10.29
CA GLN A 231 12.76 -21.29 10.96
C GLN A 231 13.83 -20.18 10.91
N PRO A 232 13.78 -19.20 11.83
CA PRO A 232 14.71 -18.07 11.79
C PRO A 232 16.14 -18.56 12.04
N ASP A 233 17.09 -18.12 11.21
CA ASP A 233 18.51 -18.37 11.48
C ASP A 233 18.98 -17.40 12.57
N PRO A 234 19.41 -17.89 13.74
CA PRO A 234 19.76 -17.02 14.87
C PRO A 234 20.99 -16.15 14.58
N ALA A 235 21.91 -16.60 13.71
CA ALA A 235 23.08 -15.82 13.33
C ALA A 235 22.67 -14.64 12.44
N LEU A 236 21.78 -14.86 11.46
CA LEU A 236 21.25 -13.78 10.61
C LEU A 236 20.38 -12.81 11.39
N ALA A 237 19.55 -13.30 12.32
CA ALA A 237 18.75 -12.44 13.19
C ALA A 237 19.62 -11.56 14.11
N THR A 238 20.73 -12.11 14.59
CA THR A 238 21.70 -11.35 15.40
C THR A 238 22.44 -10.34 14.54
N ALA A 239 22.89 -10.73 13.34
CA ALA A 239 23.56 -9.82 12.40
C ALA A 239 22.63 -8.66 12.00
N ALA A 240 21.38 -8.93 11.64
CA ALA A 240 20.39 -7.89 11.30
C ALA A 240 20.19 -6.88 12.43
N LYS A 241 20.09 -7.35 13.68
CA LYS A 241 19.97 -6.48 14.86
C LYS A 241 21.22 -5.65 15.10
N THR A 242 22.40 -6.26 14.99
CA THR A 242 23.70 -5.59 15.17
C THR A 242 23.89 -4.49 14.13
N GLU A 243 23.72 -4.80 12.85
CA GLU A 243 23.94 -3.83 11.77
C GLU A 243 22.85 -2.75 11.75
N SER A 244 21.60 -3.09 12.09
CA SER A 244 20.55 -2.08 12.28
C SER A 244 20.86 -1.13 13.46
N ALA A 245 21.48 -1.63 14.53
CA ALA A 245 21.92 -0.79 15.62
C ALA A 245 23.08 0.12 15.21
N ARG A 246 24.06 -0.38 14.43
CA ARG A 246 25.15 0.43 13.88
C ARG A 246 24.63 1.53 12.96
N ALA A 247 23.74 1.21 12.02
CA ALA A 247 23.15 2.19 11.11
C ALA A 247 22.38 3.29 11.86
N ARG A 248 21.66 2.93 12.93
CA ARG A 248 20.95 3.90 13.78
C ARG A 248 21.91 4.85 14.51
N THR A 249 23.00 4.30 15.05
CA THR A 249 24.04 5.10 15.71
C THR A 249 24.72 6.05 14.71
N ALA A 250 25.01 5.57 13.50
CA ALA A 250 25.59 6.40 12.45
C ALA A 250 24.65 7.53 12.00
N LEU A 251 23.35 7.24 11.78
CA LEU A 251 22.33 8.27 11.49
C LEU A 251 22.20 9.32 12.60
N ALA A 252 22.24 8.91 13.87
CA ALA A 252 22.22 9.83 15.00
C ALA A 252 23.47 10.72 15.04
N THR A 253 24.64 10.13 14.72
CA THR A 253 25.93 10.85 14.66
C THR A 253 25.95 11.87 13.51
N LEU A 254 25.38 11.54 12.35
CA LEU A 254 25.18 12.49 11.24
C LEU A 254 24.28 13.65 11.68
N GLY A 255 23.17 13.37 12.36
CA GLY A 255 22.27 14.39 12.89
C GLY A 255 22.96 15.37 13.85
N SER A 256 23.76 14.85 14.78
CA SER A 256 24.53 15.69 15.72
C SER A 256 25.65 16.47 15.02
N ALA A 257 26.37 15.86 14.08
CA ALA A 257 27.45 16.51 13.35
C ALA A 257 26.95 17.64 12.44
N LEU A 258 25.69 17.59 11.99
CA LEU A 258 25.05 18.66 11.23
C LEU A 258 24.68 19.88 12.09
N GLU A 259 24.42 19.67 13.38
CA GLU A 259 24.03 20.73 14.33
C GLU A 259 25.23 21.36 15.04
N ASP A 260 26.29 20.59 15.29
CA ASP A 260 27.53 21.09 15.88
C ASP A 260 28.37 21.92 14.89
N SER A 261 29.12 22.90 15.42
CA SER A 261 30.02 23.76 14.63
C SER A 261 31.48 23.64 15.09
N ASP A 262 31.84 22.53 15.74
CA ASP A 262 33.20 22.27 16.22
C ASP A 262 34.12 21.80 15.07
N ALA A 263 35.43 22.01 15.21
CA ALA A 263 36.46 21.66 14.23
C ALA A 263 36.55 20.15 13.91
N GLN A 264 35.87 19.31 14.69
CA GLN A 264 35.78 17.86 14.49
C GLN A 264 34.47 17.41 13.81
N ALA A 265 33.51 18.32 13.57
CA ALA A 265 32.20 17.99 13.01
C ALA A 265 32.30 17.29 11.64
N ASP A 266 33.16 17.79 10.76
CA ASP A 266 33.38 17.20 9.42
C ASP A 266 34.00 15.80 9.50
N THR A 267 34.91 15.58 10.46
CA THR A 267 35.52 14.26 10.68
C THR A 267 34.49 13.27 11.21
N HIS A 268 33.61 13.70 12.11
CA HIS A 268 32.50 12.88 12.61
C HIS A 268 31.43 12.63 11.55
N TRP A 269 31.14 13.61 10.69
CA TRP A 269 30.21 13.47 9.58
C TRP A 269 30.69 12.42 8.57
N ASN A 270 31.93 12.54 8.10
CA ASN A 270 32.50 11.59 7.13
C ASN A 270 32.64 10.18 7.73
N ALA A 271 33.11 10.06 8.97
CA ALA A 271 33.18 8.76 9.65
C ALA A 271 31.79 8.13 9.86
N ALA A 272 30.75 8.95 10.08
CA ALA A 272 29.38 8.49 10.22
C ALA A 272 28.74 8.11 8.87
N LEU A 273 29.07 8.80 7.77
CA LEU A 273 28.65 8.41 6.42
C LEU A 273 29.25 7.04 6.05
N ASP A 274 30.54 6.84 6.29
CA ASP A 274 31.22 5.56 6.07
C ASP A 274 30.60 4.44 6.91
N ALA A 275 30.40 4.69 8.21
CA ALA A 275 29.80 3.72 9.11
C ALA A 275 28.36 3.38 8.72
N LEU A 276 27.58 4.36 8.23
CA LEU A 276 26.23 4.15 7.74
C LEU A 276 26.22 3.34 6.45
N GLY A 277 27.11 3.65 5.51
CA GLY A 277 27.28 2.91 4.25
C GLY A 277 27.64 1.45 4.49
N GLN A 278 28.63 1.19 5.36
CA GLN A 278 29.01 -0.17 5.74
C GLN A 278 27.87 -0.92 6.42
N ALA A 279 27.20 -0.29 7.39
CA ALA A 279 26.08 -0.91 8.08
C ALA A 279 24.91 -1.20 7.12
N MET A 280 24.60 -0.31 6.17
CA MET A 280 23.57 -0.56 5.16
C MET A 280 23.96 -1.68 4.20
N GLN A 281 25.23 -1.77 3.80
CA GLN A 281 25.75 -2.84 2.95
C GLN A 281 25.66 -4.20 3.65
N ASP A 282 26.14 -4.30 4.89
CA ASP A 282 26.07 -5.53 5.68
C ASP A 282 24.62 -5.95 5.92
N LEU A 283 23.74 -4.99 6.19
CA LEU A 283 22.32 -5.24 6.41
C LEU A 283 21.60 -5.69 5.14
N SER A 284 21.96 -5.13 3.98
CA SER A 284 21.52 -5.62 2.66
C SER A 284 22.00 -7.05 2.41
N GLY A 285 23.27 -7.34 2.72
CA GLY A 285 23.84 -8.68 2.65
C GLY A 285 23.12 -9.70 3.54
N VAL A 286 22.81 -9.33 4.79
CA VAL A 286 22.03 -10.17 5.72
C VAL A 286 20.62 -10.42 5.17
N SER A 287 19.96 -9.39 4.62
CA SER A 287 18.63 -9.52 4.05
C SER A 287 18.61 -10.46 2.84
N LEU A 288 19.60 -10.37 1.95
CA LEU A 288 19.75 -11.25 0.79
C LEU A 288 20.07 -12.70 1.20
N GLN A 289 20.92 -12.90 2.21
CA GLN A 289 21.22 -14.24 2.73
C GLN A 289 19.99 -14.89 3.39
N ALA A 290 19.18 -14.11 4.10
CA ALA A 290 17.92 -14.59 4.66
C ALA A 290 16.96 -15.02 3.54
N LEU A 291 16.85 -14.22 2.47
CA LEU A 291 16.02 -14.50 1.31
C LEU A 291 16.47 -15.77 0.57
N GLN A 292 17.78 -15.92 0.34
CA GLN A 292 18.35 -17.10 -0.30
C GLN A 292 18.10 -18.37 0.52
N ARG A 293 18.34 -18.34 1.83
CA ARG A 293 18.10 -19.50 2.71
C ARG A 293 16.65 -19.89 2.80
N GLN A 294 15.74 -18.92 2.75
CA GLN A 294 14.31 -19.20 2.72
C GLN A 294 13.91 -19.92 1.42
N SER A 295 14.33 -19.43 0.26
CA SER A 295 14.01 -20.07 -1.02
C SER A 295 14.65 -21.46 -1.15
N GLU A 296 15.86 -21.67 -0.63
CA GLU A 296 16.50 -23.00 -0.57
C GLU A 296 15.64 -24.04 0.19
N ARG A 297 14.96 -23.61 1.26
CA ARG A 297 14.07 -24.49 2.03
C ARG A 297 12.80 -24.83 1.29
N HIS A 298 12.16 -23.86 0.63
CA HIS A 298 10.98 -24.11 -0.18
C HIS A 298 11.27 -25.12 -1.30
N LEU A 299 12.46 -25.05 -1.92
CA LEU A 299 12.91 -26.03 -2.91
C LEU A 299 13.08 -27.44 -2.33
N VAL A 300 13.68 -27.57 -1.13
CA VAL A 300 13.85 -28.87 -0.46
C VAL A 300 12.52 -29.46 -0.01
N GLN A 301 11.61 -28.64 0.52
CA GLN A 301 10.27 -29.06 0.93
C GLN A 301 9.47 -29.57 -0.29
N ALA A 302 9.48 -28.84 -1.41
CA ALA A 302 8.82 -29.26 -2.64
C ALA A 302 9.39 -30.59 -3.18
N ARG A 303 10.71 -30.77 -3.14
CA ARG A 303 11.38 -32.00 -3.59
C ARG A 303 11.07 -33.19 -2.69
N ASN A 304 11.00 -33.01 -1.37
CA ASN A 304 10.69 -34.08 -0.42
C ASN A 304 9.22 -34.53 -0.51
N ALA A 305 8.29 -33.60 -0.70
CA ALA A 305 6.88 -33.91 -0.94
C ALA A 305 6.69 -34.76 -2.21
N MET A 306 7.47 -34.48 -3.26
CA MET A 306 7.46 -35.28 -4.50
C MET A 306 7.92 -36.73 -4.29
N TRP A 307 9.00 -36.97 -3.53
CA TRP A 307 9.51 -38.33 -3.30
C TRP A 307 8.64 -39.18 -2.39
N GLN A 308 7.97 -38.58 -1.40
CA GLN A 308 7.06 -39.29 -0.49
C GLN A 308 5.83 -39.85 -1.22
N ALA A 309 5.29 -39.11 -2.20
CA ALA A 309 4.15 -39.57 -3.01
C ALA A 309 4.49 -40.77 -3.91
N ILE A 310 5.69 -40.81 -4.49
CA ILE A 310 6.15 -41.89 -5.39
C ILE A 310 6.40 -43.19 -4.62
N ALA A 311 6.98 -43.11 -3.42
CA ALA A 311 7.28 -44.28 -2.59
C ALA A 311 6.01 -45.00 -2.10
N GLY A 312 4.98 -44.25 -1.69
CA GLY A 312 3.73 -44.83 -1.15
C GLY A 312 2.95 -45.67 -2.16
N LEU A 313 2.93 -45.26 -3.44
CA LEU A 313 2.19 -45.98 -4.49
C LEU A 313 2.87 -47.29 -4.94
N SER A 314 4.19 -47.37 -4.83
CA SER A 314 4.97 -48.52 -5.30
C SER A 314 4.83 -49.76 -4.40
N VAL A 315 4.62 -49.55 -3.09
CA VAL A 315 4.48 -50.63 -2.10
C VAL A 315 3.15 -51.38 -2.26
N LEU A 316 2.09 -50.68 -2.65
CA LEU A 316 0.74 -51.24 -2.78
C LEU A 316 0.61 -52.27 -3.93
N ALA A 317 1.43 -52.15 -4.98
CA ALA A 317 1.39 -53.02 -6.14
C ALA A 317 1.98 -54.44 -5.92
N VAL A 318 2.95 -54.59 -5.01
CA VAL A 318 3.68 -55.86 -4.80
C VAL A 318 2.88 -56.90 -4.01
N LEU A 319 2.02 -56.46 -3.09
CA LEU A 319 1.25 -57.34 -2.21
C LEU A 319 0.17 -58.17 -2.94
N ILE A 320 -0.28 -57.72 -4.11
CA ILE A 320 -1.37 -58.36 -4.87
C ILE A 320 -0.88 -59.60 -5.63
N ALA A 321 0.40 -59.70 -5.99
CA ALA A 321 0.92 -60.79 -6.84
C ALA A 321 1.20 -62.11 -6.09
N ALA A 322 1.50 -62.07 -4.79
CA ALA A 322 1.95 -63.25 -4.03
C ALA A 322 0.82 -64.24 -3.67
N LEU A 323 -0.43 -63.79 -3.61
CA LEU A 323 -1.57 -64.58 -3.12
C LEU A 323 -2.05 -65.64 -4.13
N GLY A 324 -1.68 -65.54 -5.41
CA GLY A 324 -2.21 -66.40 -6.49
C GLY A 324 -1.55 -67.77 -6.69
N TRP A 325 -0.36 -68.03 -6.15
CA TRP A 325 0.46 -69.20 -6.54
C TRP A 325 0.18 -70.50 -5.73
N TYR A 326 -0.41 -70.41 -4.54
CA TYR A 326 -0.43 -71.51 -3.55
C TYR A 326 -1.47 -72.63 -3.80
N THR A 327 -2.51 -72.43 -4.61
CA THR A 327 -3.75 -73.24 -4.54
C THR A 327 -3.86 -74.46 -5.48
N LEU A 328 -2.81 -74.87 -6.23
CA LEU A 328 -2.99 -75.77 -7.40
C LEU A 328 -2.51 -77.26 -7.31
N SER A 329 -1.87 -77.79 -6.25
CA SER A 329 -1.03 -79.02 -6.37
C SER A 329 -1.49 -80.40 -5.80
N THR A 330 -2.63 -80.58 -5.11
CA THR A 330 -2.83 -81.74 -4.19
C THR A 330 -3.80 -82.91 -4.54
N LEU A 331 -4.50 -82.97 -5.69
CA LEU A 331 -5.75 -83.79 -5.77
C LEU A 331 -5.77 -85.18 -6.49
N THR A 332 -4.72 -85.75 -7.12
CA THR A 332 -4.93 -86.74 -8.24
C THR A 332 -4.60 -88.27 -8.17
N ARG A 333 -4.23 -89.00 -7.07
CA ARG A 333 -3.57 -90.35 -7.20
C ARG A 333 -4.24 -91.71 -6.78
N ASN A 334 -5.31 -91.88 -5.98
CA ASN A 334 -5.57 -93.17 -5.26
C ASN A 334 -6.86 -94.04 -5.52
N VAL A 335 -7.40 -94.29 -6.74
CA VAL A 335 -8.79 -94.86 -6.88
C VAL A 335 -9.00 -96.25 -7.60
N ARG A 336 -8.02 -97.05 -8.09
CA ARG A 336 -8.29 -98.12 -9.13
C ARG A 336 -8.39 -99.65 -8.82
N ARG A 337 -8.21 -100.24 -7.63
CA ARG A 337 -8.09 -101.74 -7.45
C ARG A 337 -9.20 -102.48 -6.66
N ALA A 338 -10.27 -101.83 -6.23
CA ALA A 338 -11.26 -102.29 -5.23
C ALA A 338 -12.46 -103.17 -5.71
N ALA A 339 -12.44 -103.81 -6.90
CA ALA A 339 -13.70 -104.24 -7.56
C ALA A 339 -14.09 -105.75 -7.54
N ALA A 340 -13.21 -106.73 -7.26
CA ALA A 340 -13.46 -108.15 -7.62
C ALA A 340 -14.14 -109.07 -6.57
N VAL A 341 -14.26 -108.68 -5.31
CA VAL A 341 -14.60 -109.62 -4.22
C VAL A 341 -16.13 -109.63 -3.88
N ALA A 342 -16.91 -108.71 -4.47
CA ALA A 342 -18.26 -108.33 -4.04
C ALA A 342 -19.40 -109.33 -4.36
N ALA A 343 -19.13 -110.39 -5.12
CA ALA A 343 -20.17 -111.22 -5.74
C ALA A 343 -20.83 -112.26 -4.79
N ASN A 344 -20.15 -112.73 -3.74
CA ASN A 344 -20.64 -113.81 -2.86
C ASN A 344 -21.59 -113.35 -1.71
N ILE A 345 -21.62 -112.05 -1.36
CA ILE A 345 -22.37 -111.49 -0.21
C ILE A 345 -23.85 -111.19 -0.55
N ALA A 346 -24.19 -111.16 -1.84
CA ALA A 346 -25.50 -110.72 -2.34
C ALA A 346 -26.69 -111.70 -2.12
N GLN A 347 -26.48 -112.91 -1.56
CA GLN A 347 -27.55 -113.91 -1.35
C GLN A 347 -28.02 -114.07 0.12
N GLY A 348 -27.52 -113.22 1.05
CA GLY A 348 -28.05 -113.08 2.42
C GLY A 348 -27.67 -114.15 3.46
N ARG A 349 -26.78 -115.10 3.13
CA ARG A 349 -26.24 -116.14 4.05
C ARG A 349 -24.89 -115.67 4.63
N LEU A 350 -24.73 -115.57 5.95
CA LEU A 350 -23.68 -114.74 6.58
C LEU A 350 -22.79 -115.49 7.59
N ASP A 351 -22.51 -116.77 7.31
CA ASP A 351 -21.98 -117.70 8.32
C ASP A 351 -20.58 -118.31 7.98
N GLU A 352 -19.89 -117.92 6.86
CA GLU A 352 -18.68 -118.58 6.26
C GLU A 352 -17.37 -117.70 6.14
N ARG A 353 -16.16 -118.17 6.55
CA ARG A 353 -14.92 -117.35 6.83
C ARG A 353 -13.85 -117.17 5.68
N ILE A 354 -13.17 -115.99 5.58
CA ILE A 354 -12.15 -115.54 4.55
C ILE A 354 -10.76 -115.08 5.16
N VAL A 355 -9.59 -115.06 4.45
CA VAL A 355 -8.21 -114.65 4.96
C VAL A 355 -7.26 -113.93 3.93
N PRO A 356 -6.51 -112.82 4.26
CA PRO A 356 -5.58 -112.10 3.34
C PRO A 356 -4.09 -111.83 3.82
N PRO A 357 -3.10 -111.59 2.91
CA PRO A 357 -1.67 -111.35 3.22
C PRO A 357 -1.12 -109.95 2.76
N GLY A 358 -1.18 -108.88 3.56
CA GLY A 358 -0.43 -107.60 3.31
C GLY A 358 -1.26 -106.28 3.26
N ARG A 359 -0.64 -105.11 3.56
CA ARG A 359 -1.26 -103.85 4.10
C ARG A 359 -1.50 -102.66 3.13
N ASP A 360 -1.45 -102.85 1.82
CA ASP A 360 -1.78 -101.79 0.85
C ASP A 360 -3.27 -101.78 0.46
N GLU A 361 -3.73 -100.74 -0.25
CA GLU A 361 -5.16 -100.46 -0.56
C GLU A 361 -5.86 -101.56 -1.40
N THR A 362 -5.15 -102.63 -1.70
CA THR A 362 -5.52 -103.67 -2.66
C THR A 362 -5.50 -105.03 -2.00
N GLY A 363 -4.57 -105.27 -1.08
CA GLY A 363 -4.69 -106.33 -0.04
C GLY A 363 -5.81 -106.03 0.96
N GLN A 364 -6.07 -104.75 1.25
CA GLN A 364 -7.17 -104.28 2.09
C GLN A 364 -8.55 -104.64 1.51
N LEU A 365 -8.70 -104.65 0.18
CA LEU A 365 -9.98 -105.03 -0.47
C LEU A 365 -10.40 -106.47 -0.20
N LEU A 366 -9.45 -107.40 -0.23
CA LEU A 366 -9.69 -108.84 -0.03
C LEU A 366 -9.94 -109.18 1.45
N ASP A 367 -9.47 -108.35 2.39
CA ASP A 367 -9.83 -108.39 3.82
C ASP A 367 -11.22 -107.79 4.12
N ASN A 368 -11.57 -106.70 3.42
CA ASN A 368 -12.85 -105.99 3.55
C ASN A 368 -14.08 -106.86 3.27
N MET A 369 -13.92 -108.00 2.61
CA MET A 369 -15.03 -108.88 2.23
C MET A 369 -15.25 -110.03 3.20
N ARG A 370 -14.21 -110.42 3.97
CA ARG A 370 -14.38 -111.15 5.23
C ARG A 370 -15.13 -110.29 6.24
N GLN A 371 -14.69 -109.04 6.38
CA GLN A 371 -15.27 -108.04 7.28
C GLN A 371 -16.72 -107.69 6.93
N MET A 372 -17.10 -107.74 5.66
CA MET A 372 -18.45 -107.40 5.22
C MET A 372 -19.51 -108.36 5.77
N GLN A 373 -19.15 -109.62 6.06
CA GLN A 373 -20.06 -110.60 6.66
C GLN A 373 -20.34 -110.35 8.15
N ASP A 374 -19.30 -110.06 8.94
CA ASP A 374 -19.42 -109.73 10.37
C ASP A 374 -20.25 -108.44 10.61
N GLN A 375 -20.35 -107.58 9.60
CA GLN A 375 -20.84 -106.21 9.78
C GLN A 375 -22.32 -106.00 9.56
N LEU A 376 -22.99 -106.99 9.00
CA LEU A 376 -24.44 -107.06 9.02
C LEU A 376 -25.05 -107.04 10.40
N GLN A 377 -24.50 -107.88 11.27
CA GLN A 377 -25.08 -108.12 12.58
C GLN A 377 -24.89 -106.91 13.49
N ALA A 378 -23.79 -106.18 13.30
CA ALA A 378 -23.41 -105.08 14.15
C ALA A 378 -24.16 -103.76 13.78
N VAL A 379 -24.58 -103.57 12.53
CA VAL A 379 -25.35 -102.38 12.09
C VAL A 379 -26.71 -102.24 12.75
N LEU A 380 -27.42 -103.36 12.98
CA LEU A 380 -28.76 -103.35 13.56
C LEU A 380 -28.76 -102.84 15.01
N ALA A 381 -27.67 -103.04 15.76
CA ALA A 381 -27.54 -102.54 17.13
C ALA A 381 -27.24 -101.03 17.18
N ALA A 382 -26.36 -100.54 16.30
CA ALA A 382 -25.97 -99.13 16.25
C ALA A 382 -27.12 -98.18 15.86
N GLN A 383 -28.06 -98.66 15.05
CA GLN A 383 -29.21 -97.86 14.61
C GLN A 383 -30.15 -97.47 15.76
N SER A 384 -30.22 -98.30 16.81
CA SER A 384 -31.02 -98.00 18.01
C SER A 384 -30.37 -96.96 18.93
N GLU A 385 -29.03 -96.90 18.99
CA GLU A 385 -28.31 -95.92 19.83
C GLU A 385 -28.41 -94.50 19.26
N MET A 386 -28.30 -94.38 17.93
CA MET A 386 -28.37 -93.09 17.24
C MET A 386 -29.67 -92.34 17.50
N ALA A 387 -30.80 -93.05 17.53
CA ALA A 387 -32.10 -92.46 17.81
C ALA A 387 -32.14 -91.79 19.21
N GLN A 388 -31.66 -92.46 20.25
CA GLN A 388 -31.63 -91.91 21.61
C GLN A 388 -30.77 -90.64 21.75
N ARG A 389 -29.63 -90.56 21.05
CA ARG A 389 -28.74 -89.38 21.15
C ARG A 389 -29.31 -88.16 20.43
N HIS A 390 -30.05 -88.34 19.35
CA HIS A 390 -30.67 -87.23 18.61
C HIS A 390 -31.81 -86.60 19.39
N ASP A 391 -32.62 -87.40 20.10
CA ASP A 391 -33.70 -86.90 20.98
C ASP A 391 -33.16 -86.07 22.16
N ALA A 392 -31.93 -86.36 22.60
CA ALA A 392 -31.24 -85.58 23.64
C ALA A 392 -30.55 -84.30 23.12
N GLY A 393 -30.72 -83.96 21.83
CA GLY A 393 -30.19 -82.74 21.22
C GLY A 393 -28.80 -82.87 20.58
N GLN A 394 -28.16 -84.05 20.59
CA GLN A 394 -26.86 -84.30 19.95
C GLN A 394 -27.03 -84.67 18.46
N ILE A 395 -27.65 -83.78 17.69
CA ILE A 395 -28.06 -84.04 16.30
C ILE A 395 -26.90 -84.32 15.34
N GLY A 396 -25.66 -83.93 15.68
CA GLY A 396 -24.47 -84.23 14.87
C GLY A 396 -24.00 -85.69 14.97
N TYR A 397 -24.46 -86.44 15.98
CA TYR A 397 -24.04 -87.84 16.15
C TYR A 397 -24.42 -88.65 14.92
N ARG A 398 -23.52 -89.51 14.47
CA ARG A 398 -23.77 -90.46 13.39
C ARG A 398 -23.46 -91.83 13.95
N MET A 399 -24.26 -92.83 13.58
CA MET A 399 -23.78 -94.21 13.71
C MET A 399 -22.41 -94.27 13.05
N GLN A 400 -21.43 -94.86 13.72
CA GLN A 400 -20.07 -94.96 13.20
C GLN A 400 -20.07 -95.92 12.02
N ALA A 401 -20.32 -95.39 10.82
CA ALA A 401 -20.29 -96.18 9.60
C ALA A 401 -18.92 -96.83 9.42
N GLU A 402 -17.86 -96.25 10.00
CA GLU A 402 -16.51 -96.82 10.02
C GLU A 402 -16.43 -98.12 10.82
N SER A 403 -17.30 -98.26 11.82
CA SER A 403 -17.43 -99.48 12.62
C SER A 403 -18.12 -100.61 11.86
N PHE A 404 -18.70 -100.34 10.69
CA PHE A 404 -19.48 -101.29 9.90
C PHE A 404 -19.06 -101.35 8.43
N PRO A 405 -18.16 -102.24 8.02
CA PRO A 405 -17.76 -102.48 6.64
C PRO A 405 -18.88 -102.76 5.63
N GLY A 406 -18.68 -102.26 4.41
CA GLY A 406 -19.40 -102.70 3.20
C GLY A 406 -20.82 -102.17 3.02
N ALA A 407 -21.72 -103.01 2.46
CA ALA A 407 -23.13 -102.66 2.22
C ALA A 407 -23.88 -102.29 3.51
N TYR A 408 -23.34 -102.65 4.67
CA TYR A 408 -23.87 -102.34 6.00
C TYR A 408 -23.41 -100.96 6.47
N ALA A 409 -22.16 -100.59 6.16
CA ALA A 409 -21.77 -99.19 6.07
C ALA A 409 -22.67 -98.44 5.11
N THR A 410 -23.12 -99.03 4.00
CA THR A 410 -24.03 -98.34 3.06
C THR A 410 -25.39 -98.14 3.69
N MET A 411 -25.95 -99.11 4.39
CA MET A 411 -27.25 -98.97 5.07
C MET A 411 -27.20 -98.00 6.25
N VAL A 412 -26.10 -98.04 7.02
CA VAL A 412 -25.78 -97.03 8.04
C VAL A 412 -25.52 -95.67 7.39
N ARG A 413 -24.82 -95.61 6.25
CA ARG A 413 -24.59 -94.38 5.50
C ARG A 413 -25.86 -93.86 4.87
N GLU A 414 -26.80 -94.69 4.43
CA GLU A 414 -28.10 -94.30 3.87
C GLU A 414 -28.98 -93.76 4.99
N THR A 415 -28.96 -94.37 6.17
CA THR A 415 -29.63 -93.84 7.37
C THR A 415 -28.97 -92.54 7.84
N ASN A 416 -27.63 -92.50 7.91
CA ASN A 416 -26.85 -91.30 8.21
C ASN A 416 -27.00 -90.23 7.12
N SER A 417 -27.29 -90.61 5.87
CA SER A 417 -27.50 -89.73 4.73
C SER A 417 -28.92 -89.20 4.72
N LEU A 418 -29.91 -89.99 5.15
CA LEU A 418 -31.27 -89.52 5.36
C LEU A 418 -31.27 -88.48 6.49
N VAL A 419 -30.78 -88.84 7.67
CA VAL A 419 -30.63 -87.92 8.81
C VAL A 419 -29.71 -86.75 8.46
N GLY A 420 -28.62 -87.03 7.75
CA GLY A 420 -27.67 -86.05 7.25
C GLY A 420 -28.29 -85.07 6.26
N SER A 421 -29.19 -85.52 5.38
CA SER A 421 -29.88 -84.65 4.40
C SER A 421 -30.85 -83.68 5.09
N HIS A 422 -31.52 -84.10 6.17
CA HIS A 422 -32.39 -83.22 6.95
C HIS A 422 -31.56 -82.21 7.76
N ILE A 423 -30.47 -82.65 8.38
CA ILE A 423 -29.56 -81.76 9.12
C ILE A 423 -28.83 -80.81 8.19
N ALA A 424 -28.44 -81.23 6.98
CA ALA A 424 -27.80 -80.38 5.98
C ALA A 424 -28.70 -79.20 5.62
N VAL A 425 -30.01 -79.44 5.42
CA VAL A 425 -30.99 -78.37 5.20
C VAL A 425 -31.04 -77.41 6.40
N MET A 426 -31.13 -77.91 7.63
CA MET A 426 -31.14 -77.04 8.83
C MET A 426 -29.87 -76.21 8.99
N MET A 427 -28.69 -76.81 8.73
CA MET A 427 -27.40 -76.12 8.78
C MET A 427 -27.28 -75.08 7.67
N GLN A 428 -27.83 -75.35 6.48
CA GLN A 428 -27.87 -74.41 5.37
C GLN A 428 -28.79 -73.22 5.68
N LEU A 429 -29.97 -73.44 6.29
CA LEU A 429 -30.81 -72.36 6.79
C LEU A 429 -30.06 -71.49 7.81
N ALA A 430 -29.38 -72.11 8.79
CA ALA A 430 -28.61 -71.38 9.79
C ALA A 430 -27.45 -70.58 9.16
N HIS A 431 -26.77 -71.14 8.15
CA HIS A 431 -25.72 -70.45 7.41
C HIS A 431 -26.26 -69.22 6.68
N ILE A 432 -27.34 -69.37 5.91
CA ILE A 432 -27.94 -68.27 5.15
C ILE A 432 -28.50 -67.20 6.09
N MET A 433 -29.18 -67.59 7.18
CA MET A 433 -29.63 -66.64 8.21
C MET A 433 -28.46 -65.87 8.83
N SER A 434 -27.33 -66.53 9.10
CA SER A 434 -26.13 -65.86 9.61
C SER A 434 -25.58 -64.84 8.61
N ARG A 435 -25.61 -65.13 7.30
CA ARG A 435 -25.23 -64.16 6.25
C ARG A 435 -26.20 -62.99 6.18
N TYR A 436 -27.51 -63.26 6.22
CA TYR A 436 -28.53 -62.21 6.23
C TYR A 436 -28.42 -61.30 7.45
N ALA A 437 -28.12 -61.85 8.63
CA ALA A 437 -27.96 -61.09 9.87
C ALA A 437 -26.80 -60.10 9.84
N ILE A 438 -25.75 -60.38 9.07
CA ILE A 438 -24.62 -59.44 8.84
C ILE A 438 -24.85 -58.54 7.61
N GLY A 439 -26.03 -58.59 6.98
CA GLY A 439 -26.41 -57.77 5.84
C GLY A 439 -26.03 -58.30 4.46
N ASP A 440 -25.45 -59.52 4.37
CA ASP A 440 -25.15 -60.15 3.09
C ASP A 440 -26.33 -61.00 2.60
N LEU A 441 -27.14 -60.39 1.74
CA LEU A 441 -28.30 -61.01 1.11
C LEU A 441 -27.98 -61.63 -0.27
N SER A 442 -26.70 -61.87 -0.60
CA SER A 442 -26.34 -62.36 -1.94
C SER A 442 -26.77 -63.80 -2.18
N GLN A 443 -26.78 -64.65 -1.15
CA GLN A 443 -27.16 -66.06 -1.28
C GLN A 443 -28.69 -66.22 -1.34
N ASP A 444 -29.16 -67.13 -2.18
CA ASP A 444 -30.55 -67.58 -2.23
C ASP A 444 -30.69 -68.93 -1.52
N MET A 445 -31.87 -69.20 -0.97
CA MET A 445 -32.19 -70.53 -0.46
C MET A 445 -32.53 -71.44 -1.64
N ASP A 446 -31.91 -72.62 -1.69
CA ASP A 446 -32.24 -73.62 -2.70
C ASP A 446 -33.72 -73.99 -2.62
N ARG A 447 -34.33 -74.28 -3.78
CA ARG A 447 -35.73 -74.72 -3.86
C ARG A 447 -35.87 -76.14 -3.36
N LEU A 448 -36.38 -76.29 -2.14
CA LEU A 448 -36.60 -77.60 -1.54
C LEU A 448 -37.92 -78.22 -2.05
N PRO A 449 -37.92 -79.49 -2.48
CA PRO A 449 -39.11 -80.15 -3.00
C PRO A 449 -40.09 -80.58 -1.89
N GLY A 450 -41.36 -80.74 -2.25
CA GLY A 450 -42.41 -81.25 -1.35
C GLY A 450 -42.70 -80.31 -0.17
N GLU A 451 -42.96 -80.88 1.01
CA GLU A 451 -43.29 -80.14 2.23
C GLU A 451 -42.16 -79.22 2.73
N LYS A 452 -40.91 -79.46 2.32
CA LYS A 452 -39.77 -78.61 2.70
C LYS A 452 -39.76 -77.25 1.97
N SER A 453 -40.55 -77.08 0.91
CA SER A 453 -40.64 -75.83 0.11
C SER A 453 -41.00 -74.59 0.94
N VAL A 454 -41.81 -74.75 1.99
CA VAL A 454 -42.21 -73.68 2.92
C VAL A 454 -40.99 -72.96 3.53
N LEU A 455 -39.88 -73.68 3.76
CA LEU A 455 -38.65 -73.09 4.27
C LEU A 455 -37.97 -72.18 3.24
N SER A 456 -37.97 -72.57 1.96
CA SER A 456 -37.46 -71.74 0.86
C SER A 456 -38.30 -70.46 0.71
N ASP A 457 -39.63 -70.59 0.73
CA ASP A 457 -40.55 -69.45 0.55
C ASP A 457 -40.47 -68.44 1.72
N THR A 458 -40.29 -68.94 2.94
CA THR A 458 -40.10 -68.10 4.12
C THR A 458 -38.78 -67.32 4.03
N MET A 459 -37.69 -67.98 3.62
CA MET A 459 -36.39 -67.34 3.44
C MET A 459 -36.40 -66.27 2.34
N ASP A 460 -37.13 -66.51 1.24
CA ASP A 460 -37.31 -65.52 0.19
C ASP A 460 -38.06 -64.28 0.69
N THR A 461 -39.10 -64.49 1.49
CA THR A 461 -39.88 -63.39 2.08
C THR A 461 -39.01 -62.54 3.01
N VAL A 462 -38.18 -63.18 3.84
CA VAL A 462 -37.20 -62.48 4.70
C VAL A 462 -36.19 -61.70 3.85
N LYS A 463 -35.61 -62.32 2.83
CA LYS A 463 -34.66 -61.68 1.92
C LYS A 463 -35.27 -60.47 1.21
N ALA A 464 -36.48 -60.62 0.68
CA ALA A 464 -37.19 -59.56 -0.04
C ALA A 464 -37.44 -58.35 0.84
N ASN A 465 -37.91 -58.56 2.09
CA ASN A 465 -38.16 -57.46 3.03
C ASN A 465 -36.86 -56.75 3.46
N LEU A 466 -35.80 -57.51 3.78
CA LEU A 466 -34.50 -56.91 4.14
C LEU A 466 -33.87 -56.17 2.96
N SER A 467 -33.98 -56.72 1.75
CA SER A 467 -33.48 -56.08 0.52
C SER A 467 -34.24 -54.80 0.18
N ALA A 468 -35.57 -54.82 0.34
CA ALA A 468 -36.41 -53.64 0.17
C ALA A 468 -36.01 -52.52 1.12
N MET A 469 -35.85 -52.82 2.42
CA MET A 469 -35.44 -51.83 3.42
C MET A 469 -34.04 -51.27 3.14
N ASN A 470 -33.08 -52.13 2.79
CA ASN A 470 -31.74 -51.69 2.42
C ASN A 470 -31.75 -50.76 1.19
N SER A 471 -32.68 -50.99 0.26
CA SER A 471 -32.85 -50.12 -0.92
C SER A 471 -33.41 -48.74 -0.55
N GLU A 472 -34.40 -48.66 0.34
CA GLU A 472 -34.93 -47.38 0.84
C GLU A 472 -33.88 -46.58 1.61
N ILE A 473 -33.12 -47.24 2.49
CA ILE A 473 -32.03 -46.59 3.23
C ILE A 473 -30.99 -46.04 2.25
N LYS A 474 -30.59 -46.83 1.24
CA LYS A 474 -29.64 -46.38 0.22
C LYS A 474 -30.16 -45.20 -0.60
N LEU A 475 -31.44 -45.20 -0.97
CA LEU A 475 -32.07 -44.11 -1.71
C LEU A 475 -31.98 -42.80 -0.92
N LEU A 476 -32.44 -42.80 0.33
CA LEU A 476 -32.46 -41.62 1.18
C LEU A 476 -31.04 -41.16 1.56
N ALA A 477 -30.14 -42.10 1.88
CA ALA A 477 -28.76 -41.78 2.19
C ALA A 477 -28.02 -41.17 0.99
N GLN A 478 -28.26 -41.69 -0.23
CA GLN A 478 -27.67 -41.15 -1.44
C GLN A 478 -28.25 -39.77 -1.78
N ALA A 479 -29.56 -39.57 -1.61
CA ALA A 479 -30.20 -38.27 -1.80
C ALA A 479 -29.60 -37.23 -0.84
N ALA A 480 -29.50 -37.54 0.46
CA ALA A 480 -28.86 -36.69 1.45
C ALA A 480 -27.38 -36.43 1.15
N ALA A 481 -26.62 -37.44 0.71
CA ALA A 481 -25.21 -37.28 0.32
C ALA A 481 -25.04 -36.38 -0.92
N ASN A 482 -26.04 -36.35 -1.80
CA ASN A 482 -26.10 -35.46 -2.95
C ASN A 482 -26.69 -34.07 -2.60
N GLY A 483 -27.09 -33.85 -1.34
CA GLY A 483 -27.71 -32.60 -0.88
C GLY A 483 -29.20 -32.45 -1.20
N ASP A 484 -29.84 -33.49 -1.73
CA ASP A 484 -31.28 -33.50 -2.00
C ASP A 484 -32.04 -34.06 -0.80
N PHE A 485 -32.47 -33.16 0.08
CA PHE A 485 -33.27 -33.49 1.26
C PHE A 485 -34.77 -33.50 0.99
N SER A 486 -35.22 -33.30 -0.26
CA SER A 486 -36.65 -33.31 -0.61
C SER A 486 -37.22 -34.72 -0.80
N VAL A 487 -36.35 -35.71 -1.05
CA VAL A 487 -36.74 -37.12 -1.28
C VAL A 487 -37.34 -37.76 -0.03
N ARG A 488 -38.37 -38.60 -0.21
CA ARG A 488 -39.03 -39.37 0.85
C ARG A 488 -39.11 -40.85 0.48
N GLY A 489 -38.86 -41.71 1.46
CA GLY A 489 -39.00 -43.16 1.33
C GLY A 489 -40.45 -43.60 1.51
N ASP A 490 -40.81 -44.73 0.90
CA ASP A 490 -42.18 -45.26 0.95
C ASP A 490 -42.43 -46.07 2.23
N ALA A 491 -42.85 -45.39 3.29
CA ALA A 491 -43.14 -46.01 4.57
C ALA A 491 -44.36 -46.97 4.55
N GLN A 492 -45.30 -46.79 3.61
CA GLN A 492 -46.54 -47.58 3.57
C GLN A 492 -46.29 -49.03 3.15
N ARG A 493 -45.18 -49.27 2.44
CA ARG A 493 -44.75 -50.60 2.01
C ARG A 493 -44.30 -51.51 3.16
N PHE A 494 -43.97 -50.93 4.32
CA PHE A 494 -43.44 -51.65 5.48
C PHE A 494 -44.45 -51.72 6.62
N GLN A 495 -44.24 -52.67 7.54
CA GLN A 495 -45.06 -52.85 8.74
C GLN A 495 -44.17 -52.82 9.98
N TYR A 496 -44.77 -52.46 11.13
CA TYR A 496 -44.11 -52.43 12.44
C TYR A 496 -42.81 -51.59 12.42
N ASP A 497 -41.69 -52.13 12.92
CA ASP A 497 -40.44 -51.37 13.13
C ASP A 497 -39.80 -50.87 11.84
N PHE A 498 -39.90 -51.60 10.72
CA PHE A 498 -39.36 -51.12 9.44
C PHE A 498 -40.08 -49.86 8.96
N ARG A 499 -41.40 -49.78 9.17
CA ARG A 499 -42.16 -48.55 8.86
C ARG A 499 -41.73 -47.39 9.75
N ALA A 500 -41.64 -47.61 11.06
CA ALA A 500 -41.20 -46.58 12.00
C ALA A 500 -39.80 -46.04 11.66
N MET A 501 -38.91 -46.90 11.17
CA MET A 501 -37.58 -46.49 10.71
C MET A 501 -37.63 -45.60 9.46
N VAL A 502 -38.43 -45.95 8.43
CA VAL A 502 -38.59 -45.10 7.25
C VAL A 502 -39.27 -43.76 7.60
N ASP A 503 -40.30 -43.77 8.45
CA ASP A 503 -40.97 -42.55 8.92
C ASP A 503 -39.98 -41.62 9.66
N SER A 504 -39.10 -42.18 10.50
CA SER A 504 -38.06 -41.42 11.20
C SER A 504 -37.03 -40.82 10.24
N LEU A 505 -36.59 -41.57 9.21
CA LEU A 505 -35.70 -41.07 8.18
C LEU A 505 -36.36 -39.94 7.37
N ASN A 506 -37.63 -40.07 7.03
CA ASN A 506 -38.41 -39.03 6.35
C ASN A 506 -38.53 -37.75 7.18
N GLN A 507 -38.73 -37.86 8.50
CA GLN A 507 -38.78 -36.72 9.41
C GLN A 507 -37.42 -35.99 9.48
N LEU A 508 -36.31 -36.74 9.53
CA LEU A 508 -34.97 -36.18 9.48
C LEU A 508 -34.71 -35.42 8.16
N MET A 509 -35.11 -36.01 7.02
CA MET A 509 -35.05 -35.35 5.71
C MET A 509 -35.87 -34.07 5.67
N ALA A 510 -37.12 -34.09 6.12
CA ALA A 510 -37.98 -32.91 6.14
C ALA A 510 -37.44 -31.77 7.01
N THR A 511 -36.88 -32.10 8.17
CA THR A 511 -36.28 -31.11 9.07
C THR A 511 -35.04 -30.46 8.44
N ALA A 512 -34.17 -31.27 7.82
CA ALA A 512 -32.98 -30.75 7.15
C ALA A 512 -33.36 -29.86 5.95
N ASP A 513 -34.31 -30.31 5.13
CA ASP A 513 -34.81 -29.60 3.94
C ASP A 513 -35.36 -28.20 4.26
N ALA A 514 -36.27 -28.11 5.24
CA ALA A 514 -36.87 -26.84 5.65
C ALA A 514 -35.85 -25.83 6.19
N ASN A 515 -34.89 -26.31 7.00
CA ASN A 515 -33.88 -25.44 7.61
C ASN A 515 -32.85 -24.94 6.60
N LEU A 516 -32.37 -25.82 5.70
CA LEU A 516 -31.44 -25.45 4.64
C LEU A 516 -32.10 -24.52 3.62
N THR A 517 -33.37 -24.73 3.30
CA THR A 517 -34.16 -23.82 2.44
C THR A 517 -34.29 -22.43 3.08
N SER A 518 -34.56 -22.37 4.37
CA SER A 518 -34.65 -21.09 5.11
C SER A 518 -33.31 -20.34 5.09
N LEU A 519 -32.18 -21.02 5.34
CA LEU A 519 -30.87 -20.40 5.22
C LEU A 519 -30.60 -19.92 3.78
N SER A 520 -30.90 -20.75 2.78
CA SER A 520 -30.72 -20.39 1.36
C SER A 520 -31.50 -19.12 1.00
N SER A 521 -32.71 -18.95 1.54
CA SER A 521 -33.52 -17.74 1.28
C SER A 521 -32.87 -16.48 1.83
N VAL A 522 -32.28 -16.53 3.03
CA VAL A 522 -31.56 -15.38 3.62
C VAL A 522 -30.30 -15.06 2.80
N LEU A 523 -29.53 -16.07 2.40
CA LEU A 523 -28.34 -15.86 1.57
C LEU A 523 -28.69 -15.28 0.19
N GLN A 524 -29.79 -15.72 -0.41
CA GLN A 524 -30.31 -15.13 -1.66
C GLN A 524 -30.75 -13.68 -1.46
N ALA A 525 -31.42 -13.35 -0.35
CA ALA A 525 -31.78 -11.98 -0.02
C ALA A 525 -30.55 -11.08 0.13
N ILE A 526 -29.53 -11.52 0.90
CA ILE A 526 -28.25 -10.79 1.04
C ILE A 526 -27.59 -10.56 -0.33
N ALA A 527 -27.54 -11.59 -1.17
CA ALA A 527 -26.95 -11.49 -2.51
C ALA A 527 -27.72 -10.52 -3.44
N ALA A 528 -29.04 -10.39 -3.23
CA ALA A 528 -29.88 -9.42 -3.92
C ALA A 528 -29.84 -8.01 -3.29
N GLY A 529 -29.06 -7.81 -2.22
CA GLY A 529 -28.98 -6.56 -1.47
C GLY A 529 -30.09 -6.36 -0.44
N ASP A 530 -31.01 -7.31 -0.25
CA ASP A 530 -32.04 -7.23 0.78
C ASP A 530 -31.49 -7.65 2.16
N LEU A 531 -31.19 -6.65 2.99
CA LEU A 531 -30.74 -6.83 4.38
C LEU A 531 -31.90 -6.74 5.39
N THR A 532 -33.15 -6.83 4.93
CA THR A 532 -34.35 -6.84 5.79
C THR A 532 -34.81 -8.25 6.15
N THR A 533 -34.51 -9.23 5.30
CA THR A 533 -34.90 -10.63 5.51
C THR A 533 -34.15 -11.26 6.68
N ARG A 534 -34.85 -12.07 7.48
CA ARG A 534 -34.30 -12.82 8.63
C ARG A 534 -34.81 -14.26 8.63
N MET A 535 -34.03 -15.16 9.20
CA MET A 535 -34.43 -16.53 9.44
C MET A 535 -35.29 -16.59 10.71
N HIS A 536 -36.57 -16.91 10.55
CA HIS A 536 -37.56 -17.02 11.64
C HIS A 536 -38.00 -18.47 11.83
N GLY A 537 -38.31 -18.86 13.07
CA GLY A 537 -38.75 -20.21 13.43
C GLY A 537 -38.09 -20.75 14.69
N ASP A 538 -38.62 -21.88 15.18
CA ASP A 538 -38.06 -22.62 16.30
C ASP A 538 -37.09 -23.68 15.77
N PHE A 539 -35.80 -23.41 15.93
CA PHE A 539 -34.71 -24.29 15.50
C PHE A 539 -33.98 -24.81 16.72
N HIS A 540 -33.35 -25.99 16.58
CA HIS A 540 -32.60 -26.61 17.65
C HIS A 540 -31.19 -27.03 17.19
N GLY A 541 -30.26 -27.15 18.14
CA GLY A 541 -28.90 -27.62 17.88
C GLY A 541 -28.14 -26.77 16.87
N VAL A 542 -27.59 -27.41 15.83
CA VAL A 542 -26.79 -26.73 14.78
C VAL A 542 -27.63 -25.74 13.98
N PHE A 543 -28.90 -26.03 13.71
CA PHE A 543 -29.77 -25.15 12.93
C PHE A 543 -30.12 -23.86 13.67
N ALA A 544 -30.23 -23.90 15.01
CA ALA A 544 -30.41 -22.70 15.82
C ALA A 544 -29.20 -21.76 15.73
N ARG A 545 -27.99 -22.32 15.86
CA ARG A 545 -26.75 -21.54 15.68
C ARG A 545 -26.65 -20.95 14.29
N MET A 546 -26.97 -21.74 13.26
CA MET A 546 -26.99 -21.27 11.87
C MET A 546 -27.96 -20.09 11.66
N ARG A 547 -29.16 -20.13 12.27
CA ARG A 547 -30.09 -19.00 12.28
C ARG A 547 -29.46 -17.77 12.94
N ASP A 548 -28.89 -17.95 14.14
CA ASP A 548 -28.33 -16.85 14.93
C ASP A 548 -27.16 -16.19 14.21
N ASP A 549 -26.25 -16.99 13.64
CA ASP A 549 -25.09 -16.53 12.86
C ASP A 549 -25.53 -15.81 11.58
N ALA A 550 -26.52 -16.36 10.85
CA ALA A 550 -27.07 -15.72 9.65
C ALA A 550 -27.72 -14.37 10.00
N ASN A 551 -28.59 -14.33 11.00
CA ASN A 551 -29.25 -13.10 11.43
C ASN A 551 -28.28 -12.05 11.97
N ALA A 552 -27.24 -12.47 12.70
CA ALA A 552 -26.17 -11.58 13.18
C ALA A 552 -25.38 -11.00 12.01
N THR A 553 -25.08 -11.81 11.00
CA THR A 553 -24.40 -11.34 9.77
C THR A 553 -25.24 -10.29 9.04
N VAL A 554 -26.55 -10.53 8.86
CA VAL A 554 -27.42 -9.54 8.22
C VAL A 554 -27.51 -8.25 9.05
N ALA A 555 -27.63 -8.36 10.37
CA ALA A 555 -27.67 -7.19 11.25
C ALA A 555 -26.37 -6.36 11.17
N GLN A 556 -25.21 -7.01 11.18
CA GLN A 556 -23.92 -6.33 11.09
C GLN A 556 -23.70 -5.66 9.73
N LEU A 557 -24.09 -6.32 8.64
CA LEU A 557 -24.05 -5.71 7.31
C LEU A 557 -25.01 -4.51 7.21
N ALA A 558 -26.21 -4.64 7.76
CA ALA A 558 -27.19 -3.54 7.77
C ALA A 558 -26.66 -2.32 8.55
N ASP A 559 -26.05 -2.52 9.71
CA ASP A 559 -25.41 -1.44 10.50
C ASP A 559 -24.28 -0.76 9.71
N ILE A 560 -23.38 -1.54 9.10
CA ILE A 560 -22.27 -1.01 8.32
C ILE A 560 -22.79 -0.17 7.14
N VAL A 561 -23.74 -0.69 6.36
CA VAL A 561 -24.34 0.03 5.22
C VAL A 561 -25.05 1.29 5.69
N GLY A 562 -25.83 1.23 6.78
CA GLY A 562 -26.50 2.41 7.34
C GLY A 562 -25.54 3.50 7.79
N ARG A 563 -24.43 3.12 8.44
CA ARG A 563 -23.35 4.05 8.81
C ARG A 563 -22.66 4.66 7.60
N ILE A 564 -22.47 3.89 6.52
CA ILE A 564 -21.91 4.42 5.26
C ILE A 564 -22.88 5.41 4.61
N GLN A 565 -24.19 5.12 4.56
CA GLN A 565 -25.20 6.06 4.05
C GLN A 565 -25.17 7.38 4.82
N HIS A 566 -25.21 7.32 6.16
CA HIS A 566 -25.11 8.52 7.00
C HIS A 566 -23.80 9.30 6.82
N ALA A 567 -22.65 8.62 6.74
CA ALA A 567 -21.36 9.27 6.52
C ALA A 567 -21.31 9.95 5.15
N THR A 568 -21.88 9.31 4.14
CA THR A 568 -21.93 9.84 2.77
C THR A 568 -22.81 11.08 2.67
N ASP A 569 -23.96 11.10 3.35
CA ASP A 569 -24.82 12.27 3.44
C ASP A 569 -24.10 13.45 4.11
N ALA A 570 -23.40 13.20 5.23
CA ALA A 570 -22.63 14.22 5.91
C ALA A 570 -21.47 14.76 5.07
N ILE A 571 -20.77 13.91 4.30
CA ILE A 571 -19.71 14.35 3.36
C ILE A 571 -20.32 15.23 2.27
N ASN A 572 -21.48 14.86 1.74
CA ASN A 572 -22.14 15.62 0.68
C ASN A 572 -22.57 17.02 1.16
N GLU A 573 -23.15 17.11 2.36
CA GLU A 573 -23.48 18.40 2.99
C GLU A 573 -22.23 19.25 3.22
N ALA A 574 -21.16 18.68 3.79
CA ALA A 574 -19.90 19.39 4.02
C ALA A 574 -19.23 19.84 2.72
N ALA A 575 -19.23 19.01 1.67
CA ALA A 575 -18.69 19.37 0.36
C ALA A 575 -19.47 20.53 -0.27
N SER A 576 -20.80 20.52 -0.18
CA SER A 576 -21.64 21.63 -0.65
C SER A 576 -21.37 22.92 0.12
N GLU A 577 -21.16 22.85 1.44
CA GLU A 577 -20.84 24.02 2.27
C GLU A 577 -19.46 24.59 1.93
N ILE A 578 -18.46 23.73 1.71
CA ILE A 578 -17.12 24.12 1.23
C ILE A 578 -17.22 24.79 -0.15
N ALA A 579 -17.98 24.22 -1.08
CA ALA A 579 -18.15 24.79 -2.42
C ALA A 579 -18.77 26.20 -2.36
N SER A 580 -19.81 26.39 -1.54
CA SER A 580 -20.41 27.71 -1.32
C SER A 580 -19.43 28.68 -0.65
N GLY A 581 -18.66 28.21 0.34
CA GLY A 581 -17.65 29.03 1.04
C GLY A 581 -16.52 29.47 0.11
N ASN A 582 -16.07 28.60 -0.79
CA ASN A 582 -15.07 28.94 -1.80
C ASN A 582 -15.60 29.94 -2.83
N GLN A 583 -16.89 29.87 -3.18
CA GLN A 583 -17.50 30.85 -4.08
C GLN A 583 -17.54 32.26 -3.46
N ASP A 584 -17.84 32.37 -2.15
CA ASP A 584 -17.72 33.64 -1.41
C ASP A 584 -16.27 34.13 -1.35
N LEU A 585 -15.32 33.21 -1.07
CA LEU A 585 -13.89 33.54 -1.05
C LEU A 585 -13.39 34.01 -2.43
N SER A 586 -13.89 33.43 -3.53
CA SER A 586 -13.60 33.88 -4.90
C SER A 586 -14.01 35.34 -5.09
N GLN A 587 -15.26 35.68 -4.75
CA GLN A 587 -15.78 37.04 -4.89
C GLN A 587 -14.98 38.05 -4.06
N ARG A 588 -14.59 37.66 -2.83
CA ARG A 588 -13.77 38.51 -1.97
C ARG A 588 -12.34 38.69 -2.49
N THR A 589 -11.76 37.63 -3.07
CA THR A 589 -10.44 37.68 -3.71
C THR A 589 -10.46 38.59 -4.95
N GLU A 590 -11.50 38.50 -5.78
CA GLU A 590 -11.71 39.39 -6.93
C GLU A 590 -11.88 40.86 -6.49
N GLN A 591 -12.69 41.12 -5.46
CA GLN A 591 -12.85 42.46 -4.91
C GLN A 591 -11.54 42.99 -4.31
N GLN A 592 -10.76 42.13 -3.66
CA GLN A 592 -9.45 42.48 -3.11
C GLN A 592 -8.46 42.83 -4.21
N ALA A 593 -8.44 42.08 -5.32
CA ALA A 593 -7.62 42.40 -6.47
C ALA A 593 -7.97 43.79 -7.04
N ALA A 594 -9.26 44.10 -7.21
CA ALA A 594 -9.70 45.42 -7.67
C ALA A 594 -9.27 46.55 -6.72
N ASN A 595 -9.38 46.35 -5.40
CA ASN A 595 -8.94 47.33 -4.41
C ASN A 595 -7.41 47.51 -4.42
N LEU A 596 -6.64 46.44 -4.67
CA LEU A 596 -5.18 46.51 -4.80
C LEU A 596 -4.77 47.27 -6.06
N GLU A 597 -5.45 47.08 -7.19
CA GLU A 597 -5.22 47.87 -8.41
C GLU A 597 -5.46 49.36 -8.16
N GLU A 598 -6.56 49.74 -7.51
CA GLU A 598 -6.87 51.14 -7.17
C GLU A 598 -5.83 51.74 -6.20
N THR A 599 -5.38 50.94 -5.23
CA THR A 599 -4.34 51.35 -4.28
C THR A 599 -3.00 51.53 -5.00
N ALA A 600 -2.63 50.63 -5.91
CA ALA A 600 -1.41 50.73 -6.70
C ALA A 600 -1.41 51.98 -7.58
N ALA A 601 -2.53 52.27 -8.27
CA ALA A 601 -2.68 53.48 -9.07
C ALA A 601 -2.56 54.76 -8.22
N SER A 602 -3.19 54.77 -7.04
CA SER A 602 -3.08 55.88 -6.08
C SER A 602 -1.64 56.07 -5.57
N MET A 603 -0.91 54.97 -5.39
CA MET A 603 0.50 55.00 -4.98
C MET A 603 1.42 55.53 -6.06
N GLU A 604 1.17 55.22 -7.35
CA GLU A 604 1.89 55.83 -8.46
C GLU A 604 1.66 57.35 -8.52
N GLU A 605 0.43 57.80 -8.35
CA GLU A 605 0.08 59.22 -8.30
C GLU A 605 0.74 59.93 -7.12
N LEU A 606 0.73 59.32 -5.93
CA LEU A 606 1.41 59.83 -4.73
C LEU A 606 2.93 59.89 -4.94
N THR A 607 3.54 58.86 -5.54
CA THR A 607 4.97 58.84 -5.86
C THR A 607 5.33 60.01 -6.78
N SER A 608 4.53 60.22 -7.83
CA SER A 608 4.70 61.34 -8.77
C SER A 608 4.60 62.70 -8.06
N THR A 609 3.61 62.87 -7.19
CA THR A 609 3.37 64.11 -6.45
C THR A 609 4.50 64.42 -5.47
N VAL A 610 4.97 63.42 -4.71
CA VAL A 610 6.10 63.58 -3.78
C VAL A 610 7.40 63.90 -4.52
N ARG A 611 7.63 63.26 -5.66
CA ARG A 611 8.79 63.55 -6.52
C ARG A 611 8.76 64.98 -7.07
N ASN A 612 7.59 65.45 -7.52
CA ASN A 612 7.40 66.83 -7.96
C ASN A 612 7.60 67.82 -6.81
N ASN A 613 7.11 67.52 -5.59
CA ASN A 613 7.33 68.36 -4.41
C ASN A 613 8.82 68.52 -4.08
N ALA A 614 9.60 67.43 -4.12
CA ALA A 614 11.04 67.47 -3.91
C ALA A 614 11.74 68.34 -4.98
N GLU A 615 11.33 68.25 -6.24
CA GLU A 615 11.87 69.07 -7.33
C GLU A 615 11.46 70.54 -7.22
N HIS A 616 10.22 70.81 -6.81
CA HIS A 616 9.72 72.17 -6.55
C HIS A 616 10.45 72.81 -5.38
N ALA A 617 10.69 72.09 -4.29
CA ALA A 617 11.49 72.57 -3.16
C ALA A 617 12.92 72.91 -3.59
N ARG A 618 13.56 72.06 -4.42
CA ARG A 618 14.89 72.36 -5.00
C ARG A 618 14.89 73.62 -5.88
N ARG A 619 13.89 73.78 -6.76
CA ARG A 619 13.76 74.97 -7.62
C ARG A 619 13.50 76.24 -6.80
N ALA A 620 12.60 76.16 -5.82
CA ALA A 620 12.32 77.25 -4.90
C ALA A 620 13.57 77.66 -4.13
N ASN A 621 14.34 76.69 -3.62
CA ASN A 621 15.62 76.95 -2.95
C ASN A 621 16.60 77.73 -3.84
N GLN A 622 16.74 77.34 -5.12
CA GLN A 622 17.60 78.06 -6.07
C GLN A 622 17.14 79.52 -6.29
N LEU A 623 15.84 79.75 -6.43
CA LEU A 623 15.28 81.10 -6.58
C LEU A 623 15.50 81.95 -5.33
N VAL A 624 15.31 81.36 -4.15
CA VAL A 624 15.50 82.00 -2.84
C VAL A 624 16.96 82.38 -2.62
N VAL A 625 17.92 81.51 -2.96
CA VAL A 625 19.35 81.83 -2.93
C VAL A 625 19.69 82.98 -3.88
N GLY A 626 19.08 83.02 -5.07
CA GLY A 626 19.22 84.15 -5.99
C GLY A 626 18.68 85.47 -5.41
N ALA A 627 17.49 85.43 -4.80
CA ALA A 627 16.90 86.59 -4.14
C ALA A 627 17.74 87.08 -2.94
N ALA A 628 18.34 86.17 -2.17
CA ALA A 628 19.28 86.49 -1.09
C ALA A 628 20.47 87.30 -1.60
N SER A 629 21.03 86.88 -2.73
CA SER A 629 22.17 87.56 -3.36
C SER A 629 21.79 88.98 -3.81
N VAL A 630 20.59 89.18 -4.37
CA VAL A 630 20.11 90.50 -4.79
C VAL A 630 19.84 91.39 -3.59
N ALA A 631 19.21 90.87 -2.53
CA ALA A 631 18.97 91.61 -1.30
C ALA A 631 20.28 92.02 -0.60
N SER A 632 21.28 91.14 -0.58
CA SER A 632 22.62 91.45 -0.06
C SER A 632 23.29 92.58 -0.85
N GLN A 633 23.26 92.52 -2.19
CA GLN A 633 23.78 93.61 -3.04
C GLN A 633 23.00 94.92 -2.82
N GLY A 634 21.68 94.85 -2.62
CA GLY A 634 20.86 96.00 -2.27
C GLY A 634 21.29 96.63 -0.93
N GLY A 635 21.58 95.81 0.07
CA GLY A 635 22.14 96.22 1.35
C GLY A 635 23.49 96.95 1.20
N ASP A 636 24.39 96.41 0.38
CA ASP A 636 25.70 97.03 0.10
C ASP A 636 25.55 98.42 -0.55
N VAL A 637 24.67 98.55 -1.55
CA VAL A 637 24.39 99.83 -2.23
C VAL A 637 23.79 100.84 -1.26
N VAL A 638 22.82 100.42 -0.43
CA VAL A 638 22.25 101.29 0.62
C VAL A 638 23.33 101.73 1.61
N GLY A 639 24.24 100.85 2.00
CA GLY A 639 25.41 101.18 2.83
C GLY A 639 26.30 102.27 2.21
N GLN A 640 26.55 102.19 0.90
CA GLN A 640 27.28 103.24 0.17
C GLN A 640 26.53 104.58 0.14
N VAL A 641 25.19 104.56 0.03
CA VAL A 641 24.35 105.77 0.08
C VAL A 641 24.39 106.41 1.47
N VAL A 642 24.32 105.63 2.56
CA VAL A 642 24.49 106.13 3.94
C VAL A 642 25.85 106.82 4.09
N GLY A 643 26.92 106.19 3.60
CA GLY A 643 28.27 106.78 3.62
C GLY A 643 28.34 108.11 2.87
N THR A 644 27.69 108.19 1.71
CA THR A 644 27.63 109.42 0.90
C THR A 644 26.82 110.51 1.60
N MET A 645 25.68 110.18 2.20
CA MET A 645 24.83 111.11 2.96
C MET A 645 25.55 111.66 4.20
N ALA A 646 26.30 110.82 4.92
CA ALA A 646 27.16 111.27 6.01
C ALA A 646 28.24 112.25 5.53
N GLY A 647 28.82 112.00 4.36
CA GLY A 647 29.76 112.92 3.70
C GLY A 647 29.12 114.27 3.35
N ILE A 648 27.91 114.26 2.78
CA ILE A 648 27.15 115.49 2.46
C ILE A 648 26.79 116.26 3.73
N GLN A 649 26.35 115.57 4.79
CA GLN A 649 26.03 116.21 6.07
C GLN A 649 27.25 116.91 6.67
N ALA A 650 28.42 116.26 6.63
CA ALA A 650 29.68 116.84 7.09
C ALA A 650 30.09 118.07 6.24
N ALA A 651 29.95 117.99 4.91
CA ALA A 651 30.24 119.10 4.01
C ALA A 651 29.30 120.30 4.23
N SER A 652 27.99 120.06 4.36
CA SER A 652 26.99 121.10 4.64
C SER A 652 27.22 121.79 5.99
N LYS A 653 27.58 121.03 7.04
CA LYS A 653 27.94 121.61 8.35
C LYS A 653 29.17 122.50 8.25
N LYS A 654 30.19 122.07 7.50
CA LYS A 654 31.39 122.88 7.23
C LYS A 654 31.07 124.16 6.47
N ILE A 655 30.11 124.12 5.52
CA ILE A 655 29.62 125.32 4.83
C ILE A 655 28.90 126.25 5.83
N ALA A 656 28.05 125.73 6.71
CA ALA A 656 27.36 126.52 7.74
C ALA A 656 28.36 127.28 8.63
N ASP A 657 29.46 126.62 9.03
CA ASP A 657 30.54 127.23 9.80
C ASP A 657 31.22 128.38 9.02
N ILE A 658 31.53 128.17 7.74
CA ILE A 658 32.13 129.20 6.86
C ILE A 658 31.19 130.41 6.71
N ILE A 659 29.91 130.18 6.52
CA ILE A 659 28.91 131.26 6.42
C ILE A 659 28.81 132.03 7.73
N GLY A 660 28.92 131.35 8.88
CA GLY A 660 29.04 132.00 10.18
C GLY A 660 30.25 132.93 10.28
N VAL A 661 31.40 132.53 9.73
CA VAL A 661 32.59 133.40 9.63
C VAL A 661 32.32 134.60 8.71
N ILE A 662 31.66 134.40 7.57
CA ILE A 662 31.33 135.48 6.62
C ILE A 662 30.37 136.51 7.25
N ASP A 663 29.35 136.05 7.98
CA ASP A 663 28.46 136.94 8.76
C ASP A 663 29.25 137.74 9.81
N GLY A 664 30.20 137.08 10.49
CA GLY A 664 31.15 137.74 11.40
C GLY A 664 32.01 138.81 10.70
N ILE A 665 32.53 138.54 9.51
CA ILE A 665 33.31 139.51 8.70
C ILE A 665 32.41 140.67 8.26
N ALA A 666 31.18 140.40 7.83
CA ALA A 666 30.21 141.42 7.44
C ALA A 666 29.86 142.33 8.63
N PHE A 667 29.67 141.77 9.83
CA PHE A 667 29.47 142.54 11.05
C PHE A 667 30.68 143.42 11.38
N GLN A 668 31.90 142.87 11.36
CA GLN A 668 33.14 143.63 11.57
C GLN A 668 33.29 144.76 10.54
N THR A 669 33.01 144.48 9.27
CA THR A 669 33.07 145.46 8.17
C THR A 669 32.05 146.58 8.36
N ASN A 670 30.84 146.26 8.83
CA ASN A 670 29.80 147.24 9.16
C ASN A 670 30.22 148.17 10.32
N ILE A 671 30.91 147.66 11.34
CA ILE A 671 31.46 148.46 12.44
C ILE A 671 32.63 149.33 11.95
N LEU A 672 33.55 148.78 11.15
CA LEU A 672 34.65 149.53 10.53
C LEU A 672 34.15 150.68 9.65
N ALA A 673 33.13 150.40 8.83
CA ALA A 673 32.50 151.40 7.97
C ALA A 673 31.77 152.49 8.76
N LEU A 674 31.12 152.14 9.88
CA LEU A 674 30.55 153.11 10.81
C LEU A 674 31.65 153.99 11.43
N ASN A 675 32.74 153.40 11.90
CA ASN A 675 33.87 154.15 12.46
C ASN A 675 34.49 155.09 11.41
N ALA A 676 34.64 154.64 10.16
CA ALA A 676 35.13 155.45 9.06
C ALA A 676 34.16 156.59 8.68
N ALA A 677 32.85 156.34 8.70
CA ALA A 677 31.83 157.38 8.45
C ALA A 677 31.84 158.46 9.54
N VAL A 678 32.05 158.08 10.81
CA VAL A 678 32.20 159.00 11.94
C VAL A 678 33.46 159.85 11.79
N GLU A 679 34.60 159.24 11.45
CA GLU A 679 35.87 159.98 11.26
C GLU A 679 35.82 160.88 10.01
N ALA A 680 35.13 160.48 8.94
CA ALA A 680 34.87 161.30 7.77
C ALA A 680 33.97 162.51 8.08
N ALA A 681 32.95 162.34 8.95
CA ALA A 681 32.13 163.46 9.44
C ALA A 681 32.95 164.43 10.31
N ARG A 682 33.95 163.93 11.03
CA ARG A 682 34.88 164.69 11.87
C ARG A 682 35.85 165.57 11.05
N ALA A 683 36.19 165.15 9.84
CA ALA A 683 37.07 165.88 8.91
C ALA A 683 36.37 167.00 8.10
N GLY A 684 35.07 167.24 8.29
CA GLY A 684 34.33 168.33 7.66
C GLY A 684 34.25 168.23 6.12
N GLU A 685 34.36 169.35 5.40
CA GLU A 685 34.23 169.39 3.92
C GLU A 685 35.23 168.49 3.18
N GLN A 686 36.43 168.25 3.74
CA GLN A 686 37.46 167.39 3.14
C GLN A 686 37.11 165.88 3.23
N GLY A 687 36.19 165.51 4.12
CA GLY A 687 35.78 164.12 4.36
C GLY A 687 34.58 163.64 3.55
N ARG A 688 33.90 164.51 2.78
CA ARG A 688 32.63 164.17 2.07
C ARG A 688 32.76 162.96 1.15
N GLY A 689 33.86 162.85 0.40
CA GLY A 689 34.12 161.69 -0.47
C GLY A 689 34.30 160.38 0.32
N PHE A 690 35.01 160.44 1.45
CA PHE A 690 35.20 159.28 2.34
C PHE A 690 33.91 158.88 3.07
N ALA A 691 33.07 159.84 3.46
CA ALA A 691 31.78 159.56 4.10
C ALA A 691 30.82 158.80 3.17
N VAL A 692 30.79 159.14 1.87
CA VAL A 692 30.00 158.42 0.86
C VAL A 692 30.52 156.99 0.69
N VAL A 693 31.84 156.81 0.54
CA VAL A 693 32.44 155.47 0.44
C VAL A 693 32.17 154.64 1.71
N ALA A 694 32.29 155.23 2.90
CA ALA A 694 32.01 154.53 4.15
C ALA A 694 30.52 154.14 4.28
N SER A 695 29.58 154.98 3.83
CA SER A 695 28.15 154.64 3.77
C SER A 695 27.86 153.52 2.78
N GLU A 696 28.55 153.51 1.63
CA GLU A 696 28.41 152.45 0.62
C GLU A 696 28.98 151.11 1.12
N VAL A 697 30.16 151.14 1.74
CA VAL A 697 30.78 149.95 2.38
C VAL A 697 29.89 149.42 3.51
N ARG A 698 29.27 150.30 4.29
CA ARG A 698 28.31 149.91 5.34
C ARG A 698 27.08 149.23 4.76
N THR A 699 26.51 149.82 3.70
CA THR A 699 25.34 149.25 3.00
C THR A 699 25.68 147.90 2.40
N LEU A 700 26.87 147.75 1.80
CA LEU A 700 27.38 146.48 1.29
C LEU A 700 27.56 145.45 2.41
N ALA A 701 28.11 145.85 3.55
CA ALA A 701 28.27 144.96 4.70
C ALA A 701 26.93 144.48 5.27
N GLN A 702 25.92 145.36 5.36
CA GLN A 702 24.55 144.98 5.75
C GLN A 702 23.90 144.04 4.74
N ARG A 703 24.10 144.27 3.43
CA ARG A 703 23.64 143.35 2.37
C ARG A 703 24.35 142.00 2.45
N SER A 704 25.65 141.97 2.71
CA SER A 704 26.42 140.74 2.89
C SER A 704 25.99 139.95 4.12
N ALA A 705 25.70 140.61 5.25
CA ALA A 705 25.15 139.97 6.44
C ALA A 705 23.74 139.40 6.19
N GLY A 706 22.88 140.16 5.47
CA GLY A 706 21.57 139.67 5.03
C GLY A 706 21.66 138.41 4.16
N ALA A 707 22.52 138.44 3.14
CA ALA A 707 22.75 137.30 2.27
C ALA A 707 23.38 136.10 3.00
N ALA A 708 24.34 136.34 3.91
CA ALA A 708 24.92 135.28 4.74
C ALA A 708 23.87 134.61 5.63
N LYS A 709 22.94 135.39 6.20
CA LYS A 709 21.84 134.85 7.02
C LYS A 709 20.85 134.01 6.20
N GLU A 710 20.52 134.45 4.99
CA GLU A 710 19.70 133.67 4.05
C GLU A 710 20.37 132.36 3.64
N ILE A 711 21.66 132.40 3.30
CA ILE A 711 22.43 131.18 2.96
C ILE A 711 22.52 130.26 4.17
N LYS A 712 22.76 130.79 5.38
CA LYS A 712 22.79 129.99 6.60
C LYS A 712 21.49 129.24 6.81
N GLN A 713 20.35 129.92 6.67
CA GLN A 713 19.04 129.28 6.78
C GLN A 713 18.85 128.16 5.74
N LEU A 714 19.24 128.39 4.47
CA LEU A 714 19.17 127.36 3.42
C LEU A 714 20.07 126.15 3.70
N ILE A 715 21.25 126.37 4.29
CA ILE A 715 22.18 125.30 4.67
C ILE A 715 21.66 124.55 5.89
N ASP A 716 21.13 125.23 6.91
CA ASP A 716 20.51 124.58 8.08
C ASP A 716 19.32 123.71 7.65
N ASP A 717 18.46 124.20 6.74
CA ASP A 717 17.38 123.42 6.13
C ASP A 717 17.93 122.21 5.35
N SER A 718 19.04 122.37 4.63
CA SER A 718 19.69 121.29 3.88
C SER A 718 20.29 120.23 4.80
N VAL A 719 20.92 120.63 5.91
CA VAL A 719 21.44 119.71 6.94
C VAL A 719 20.30 118.90 7.54
N SER A 720 19.18 119.54 7.89
CA SER A 720 18.00 118.86 8.42
C SER A 720 17.41 117.85 7.42
N ARG A 721 17.31 118.22 6.12
CA ARG A 721 16.84 117.31 5.07
C ARG A 721 17.78 116.12 4.86
N VAL A 722 19.08 116.34 4.90
CA VAL A 722 20.09 115.26 4.77
C VAL A 722 20.05 114.34 5.99
N GLU A 723 19.88 114.88 7.19
CA GLU A 723 19.73 114.09 8.42
C GLU A 723 18.47 113.19 8.36
N HIS A 724 17.35 113.74 7.91
CA HIS A 724 16.12 112.98 7.72
C HIS A 724 16.28 111.92 6.61
N GLY A 725 16.98 112.24 5.52
CA GLY A 725 17.36 111.29 4.48
C GLY A 725 18.24 110.16 5.00
N ASN A 726 19.21 110.46 5.87
CA ASN A 726 20.11 109.49 6.47
C ASN A 726 19.33 108.49 7.37
N GLN A 727 18.33 108.97 8.11
CA GLN A 727 17.43 108.12 8.89
C GLN A 727 16.63 107.15 8.00
N LEU A 728 16.03 107.66 6.91
CA LEU A 728 15.24 106.84 5.97
C LEU A 728 16.10 105.78 5.27
N VAL A 729 17.30 106.14 4.82
CA VAL A 729 18.23 105.21 4.17
C VAL A 729 18.76 104.17 5.17
N GLY A 730 19.07 104.58 6.40
CA GLY A 730 19.45 103.65 7.47
C GLY A 730 18.34 102.68 7.86
N GLN A 731 17.07 103.11 7.79
CA GLN A 731 15.92 102.22 7.98
C GLN A 731 15.75 101.26 6.80
N ALA A 732 15.90 101.74 5.56
CA ALA A 732 15.91 100.88 4.38
C ALA A 732 17.03 99.81 4.45
N GLY A 733 18.21 100.16 4.98
CA GLY A 733 19.31 99.22 5.18
C GLY A 733 18.97 98.11 6.19
N ARG A 734 18.32 98.45 7.31
CA ARG A 734 17.80 97.45 8.27
C ARG A 734 16.75 96.54 7.62
N THR A 735 15.82 97.10 6.85
CA THR A 735 14.81 96.30 6.14
C THR A 735 15.45 95.33 5.13
N MET A 736 16.54 95.71 4.46
CA MET A 736 17.28 94.79 3.58
C MET A 736 17.92 93.64 4.37
N GLN A 737 18.44 93.91 5.57
CA GLN A 737 18.97 92.86 6.45
C GLN A 737 17.86 91.90 6.91
N ASP A 738 16.70 92.42 7.31
CA ASP A 738 15.54 91.60 7.71
C ASP A 738 15.05 90.70 6.55
N ILE A 739 15.14 91.19 5.30
CA ILE A 739 14.84 90.39 4.10
C ILE A 739 15.85 89.25 3.95
N VAL A 740 17.14 89.51 4.08
CA VAL A 740 18.19 88.47 3.98
C VAL A 740 17.97 87.39 5.05
N ASP A 741 17.66 87.78 6.28
CA ASP A 741 17.39 86.83 7.37
C ASP A 741 16.11 86.02 7.10
N SER A 742 15.04 86.64 6.58
CA SER A 742 13.80 85.95 6.21
C SER A 742 14.01 84.95 5.07
N VAL A 743 14.81 85.32 4.06
CA VAL A 743 15.16 84.45 2.93
C VAL A 743 15.97 83.24 3.39
N ARG A 744 16.84 83.41 4.40
CA ARG A 744 17.56 82.29 5.03
C ARG A 744 16.60 81.30 5.69
N SER A 745 15.59 81.76 6.43
CA SER A 745 14.57 80.88 7.01
C SER A 745 13.78 80.12 5.94
N VAL A 746 13.45 80.76 4.81
CA VAL A 746 12.78 80.06 3.68
C VAL A 746 13.69 78.98 3.08
N THR A 747 15.00 79.23 2.98
CA THR A 747 15.99 78.26 2.49
C THR A 747 16.01 77.01 3.39
N GLU A 748 15.97 77.20 4.71
CA GLU A 748 15.94 76.11 5.70
C GLU A 748 14.65 75.28 5.57
N ILE A 749 13.48 75.92 5.45
CA ILE A 749 12.20 75.24 5.22
C ILE A 749 12.23 74.43 3.91
N MET A 750 12.78 74.99 2.83
CA MET A 750 12.90 74.26 1.55
C MET A 750 13.82 73.03 1.67
N HIS A 751 14.85 73.11 2.51
CA HIS A 751 15.72 71.97 2.79
C HIS A 751 14.96 70.87 3.54
N GLU A 752 14.26 71.22 4.61
CA GLU A 752 13.42 70.29 5.39
C GLU A 752 12.34 69.62 4.52
N ILE A 753 11.66 70.38 3.64
CA ILE A 753 10.65 69.82 2.71
C ILE A 753 11.30 68.83 1.74
N SER A 754 12.50 69.14 1.23
CA SER A 754 13.21 68.23 0.32
C SER A 754 13.62 66.94 1.01
N GLU A 755 14.10 67.00 2.26
CA GLU A 755 14.45 65.82 3.05
C GLU A 755 13.21 64.99 3.40
N ALA A 756 12.14 65.64 3.88
CA ALA A 756 10.88 64.98 4.20
C ALA A 756 10.27 64.29 2.96
N SER A 757 10.32 64.94 1.80
CA SER A 757 9.85 64.36 0.53
C SER A 757 10.71 63.15 0.10
N GLN A 758 12.03 63.19 0.34
CA GLN A 758 12.92 62.06 0.05
C GLN A 758 12.59 60.85 0.96
N GLN A 759 12.34 61.09 2.26
CA GLN A 759 11.89 60.05 3.19
C GLN A 759 10.51 59.50 2.81
N GLN A 760 9.55 60.35 2.44
CA GLN A 760 8.24 59.91 1.97
C GLN A 760 8.37 59.03 0.73
N SER A 761 9.23 59.38 -0.24
CA SER A 761 9.46 58.56 -1.42
C SER A 761 9.96 57.16 -1.06
N GLN A 762 10.88 57.03 -0.09
CA GLN A 762 11.37 55.72 0.38
C GLN A 762 10.26 54.93 1.09
N GLY A 763 9.46 55.59 1.93
CA GLY A 763 8.32 54.96 2.61
C GLY A 763 7.26 54.46 1.62
N ILE A 764 6.97 55.25 0.58
CA ILE A 764 6.03 54.88 -0.49
C ILE A 764 6.57 53.68 -1.28
N GLU A 765 7.86 53.62 -1.57
CA GLU A 765 8.50 52.47 -2.25
C GLU A 765 8.36 51.19 -1.44
N GLN A 766 8.53 51.26 -0.11
CA GLN A 766 8.32 50.12 0.79
C GLN A 766 6.86 49.68 0.86
N VAL A 767 5.91 50.62 0.87
CA VAL A 767 4.47 50.29 0.77
C VAL A 767 4.16 49.65 -0.59
N GLY A 768 4.78 50.13 -1.68
CA GLY A 768 4.66 49.53 -3.01
C GLY A 768 5.13 48.07 -3.05
N GLN A 769 6.26 47.75 -2.40
CA GLN A 769 6.71 46.36 -2.25
C GLN A 769 5.71 45.50 -1.45
N THR A 770 5.09 46.08 -0.42
CA THR A 770 4.07 45.39 0.38
C THR A 770 2.80 45.11 -0.44
N ILE A 771 2.37 46.06 -1.27
CA ILE A 771 1.24 45.88 -2.21
C ILE A 771 1.55 44.77 -3.21
N ALA A 772 2.77 44.71 -3.76
CA ALA A 772 3.18 43.64 -4.67
C ALA A 772 3.14 42.25 -4.00
N GLN A 773 3.52 42.16 -2.72
CA GLN A 773 3.37 40.92 -1.95
C GLN A 773 1.90 40.56 -1.70
N MET A 774 1.05 41.55 -1.43
CA MET A 774 -0.40 41.33 -1.28
C MET A 774 -1.05 40.89 -2.60
N ASP A 775 -0.61 41.42 -3.74
CA ASP A 775 -1.06 40.99 -5.06
C ASP A 775 -0.68 39.52 -5.33
N GLN A 776 0.57 39.15 -5.07
CA GLN A 776 1.01 37.76 -5.17
C GLN A 776 0.19 36.81 -4.28
N ALA A 777 -0.09 37.21 -3.03
CA ALA A 777 -0.93 36.43 -2.12
C ALA A 777 -2.39 36.35 -2.62
N THR A 778 -2.91 37.42 -3.23
CA THR A 778 -4.26 37.46 -3.81
C THR A 778 -4.36 36.52 -5.02
N GLN A 779 -3.36 36.48 -5.88
CA GLN A 779 -3.28 35.51 -6.99
C GLN A 779 -3.17 34.06 -6.49
N GLN A 780 -2.38 33.82 -5.44
CA GLN A 780 -2.33 32.50 -4.79
C GLN A 780 -3.68 32.10 -4.20
N ASN A 781 -4.39 33.02 -3.55
CA ASN A 781 -5.72 32.75 -3.02
C ASN A 781 -6.70 32.40 -4.15
N ALA A 782 -6.63 33.06 -5.31
CA ALA A 782 -7.44 32.72 -6.46
C ALA A 782 -7.18 31.28 -6.95
N ALA A 783 -5.90 30.88 -7.09
CA ALA A 783 -5.53 29.52 -7.47
C ALA A 783 -6.00 28.49 -6.41
N LEU A 784 -5.82 28.78 -5.13
CA LEU A 784 -6.28 27.93 -4.02
C LEU A 784 -7.81 27.77 -4.02
N VAL A 785 -8.55 28.83 -4.34
CA VAL A 785 -10.01 28.78 -4.45
C VAL A 785 -10.44 27.88 -5.61
N GLU A 786 -9.77 27.94 -6.77
CA GLU A 786 -10.04 27.03 -7.89
C GLU A 786 -9.77 25.56 -7.51
N GLU A 787 -8.62 25.29 -6.90
CA GLU A 787 -8.24 23.95 -6.45
C GLU A 787 -9.21 23.41 -5.39
N ALA A 788 -9.57 24.23 -4.40
CA ALA A 788 -10.48 23.83 -3.33
C ALA A 788 -11.91 23.61 -3.86
N THR A 789 -12.34 24.38 -4.86
CA THR A 789 -13.64 24.18 -5.54
C THR A 789 -13.65 22.89 -6.34
N ALA A 790 -12.56 22.57 -7.05
CA ALA A 790 -12.42 21.31 -7.76
C ALA A 790 -12.41 20.11 -6.79
N ALA A 791 -11.71 20.22 -5.67
CA ALA A 791 -11.71 19.21 -4.62
C ALA A 791 -13.10 19.01 -4.00
N ALA A 792 -13.83 20.09 -3.71
CA ALA A 792 -15.20 20.02 -3.18
C ALA A 792 -16.16 19.30 -4.15
N ARG A 793 -16.10 19.62 -5.45
CA ARG A 793 -16.89 18.92 -6.47
C ARG A 793 -16.52 17.44 -6.59
N SER A 794 -15.22 17.12 -6.55
CA SER A 794 -14.76 15.72 -6.56
C SER A 794 -15.26 14.95 -5.34
N MET A 795 -15.28 15.57 -4.15
CA MET A 795 -15.88 14.96 -2.95
C MET A 795 -17.39 14.75 -3.10
N GLU A 796 -18.10 15.71 -3.68
CA GLU A 796 -19.54 15.59 -3.97
C GLU A 796 -19.83 14.43 -4.92
N GLU A 797 -19.05 14.32 -6.01
CA GLU A 797 -19.16 13.20 -6.96
C GLU A 797 -18.83 11.85 -6.31
N GLN A 798 -17.77 11.76 -5.50
CA GLN A 798 -17.40 10.52 -4.80
C GLN A 798 -18.45 10.12 -3.76
N ALA A 799 -18.99 11.09 -3.02
CA ALA A 799 -20.08 10.85 -2.08
C ALA A 799 -21.32 10.35 -2.83
N GLN A 800 -21.69 10.97 -3.95
CA GLN A 800 -22.82 10.50 -4.75
C GLN A 800 -22.61 9.08 -5.29
N GLN A 801 -21.41 8.76 -5.79
CA GLN A 801 -21.07 7.40 -6.24
C GLN A 801 -21.15 6.37 -5.10
N LEU A 802 -20.68 6.72 -3.91
CA LEU A 802 -20.81 5.86 -2.72
C LEU A 802 -22.26 5.66 -2.34
N ARG A 803 -23.07 6.73 -2.34
CA ARG A 803 -24.51 6.68 -2.07
C ARG A 803 -25.22 5.76 -3.05
N ASP A 804 -24.91 5.89 -4.34
CA ASP A 804 -25.49 5.04 -5.39
C ASP A 804 -25.06 3.57 -5.21
N ALA A 805 -23.78 3.32 -4.90
CA ALA A 805 -23.26 1.97 -4.68
C ALA A 805 -23.93 1.28 -3.48
N VAL A 806 -24.20 2.01 -2.40
CA VAL A 806 -24.87 1.44 -1.22
C VAL A 806 -26.40 1.45 -1.33
N SER A 807 -26.99 2.19 -2.27
CA SER A 807 -28.45 2.27 -2.48
C SER A 807 -29.08 0.95 -2.92
N VAL A 808 -28.27 0.04 -3.49
CA VAL A 808 -28.68 -1.33 -3.84
C VAL A 808 -29.08 -2.11 -2.59
N PHE A 809 -28.50 -1.79 -1.43
CA PHE A 809 -28.81 -2.47 -0.18
C PHE A 809 -30.07 -1.90 0.46
N GLN A 810 -31.11 -2.74 0.55
CA GLN A 810 -32.34 -2.42 1.23
C GLN A 810 -32.17 -2.63 2.73
N LEU A 811 -32.21 -1.53 3.46
CA LEU A 811 -32.22 -1.54 4.92
C LEU A 811 -33.66 -1.55 5.41
N GLN A 812 -33.86 -2.11 6.59
CA GLN A 812 -35.16 -2.00 7.26
C GLN A 812 -35.34 -0.52 7.55
N ALA A 813 -36.37 0.10 6.99
CA ALA A 813 -36.67 1.49 7.29
C ALA A 813 -36.88 1.58 8.79
N ASP A 814 -35.93 2.18 9.50
CA ASP A 814 -36.13 2.55 10.89
C ASP A 814 -37.41 3.37 10.91
N ALA A 815 -38.42 2.84 11.59
CA ALA A 815 -39.64 3.56 11.88
C ALA A 815 -39.23 4.83 12.62
N THR A 816 -39.05 5.91 11.86
CA THR A 816 -38.59 7.18 12.37
C THR A 816 -39.59 7.56 13.46
N PRO A 817 -39.18 7.73 14.74
CA PRO A 817 -40.12 8.17 15.74
C PRO A 817 -40.61 9.53 15.27
N ALA A 818 -41.91 9.59 14.95
CA ALA A 818 -42.57 10.79 14.50
C ALA A 818 -42.15 11.93 15.43
N ARG A 819 -41.43 12.92 14.89
CA ARG A 819 -41.08 14.13 15.62
C ARG A 819 -42.38 14.68 16.20
N LEU A 820 -42.57 14.51 17.52
CA LEU A 820 -43.63 15.17 18.25
C LEU A 820 -43.42 16.66 18.06
N GLY A 821 -44.26 17.23 17.20
CA GLY A 821 -44.31 18.64 16.90
C GLY A 821 -44.38 19.42 18.21
N ARG A 822 -43.39 20.28 18.41
CA ARG A 822 -43.40 21.28 19.47
C ARG A 822 -44.58 22.21 19.16
N ALA A 823 -45.65 22.08 19.94
CA ALA A 823 -46.80 22.97 19.88
C ALA A 823 -46.38 24.35 20.43
N ALA A 824 -46.76 25.38 19.65
CA ALA A 824 -46.96 26.81 19.92
C ALA A 824 -46.28 27.45 21.13
#